data_AF-A0AAN4VYT3-F1
#
_entry.id   AF-A0AAN4VYT3-F1
#
_cell.length_a   1.000
_cell.length_b   1.000
_cell.length_c   1.000
_cell.angle_alpha   90.00
_cell.angle_beta   90.00
_cell.angle_gamma   90.00
#
_symmetry.space_group_name_H-M   'P 1'
#
loop_
_entity.id
_entity.type
_entity.pdbx_description
1 polymer ?
#
loop_
_entity_poly.entity_id
_entity_poly.type
_entity_poly.pdbx_seq_one_letter_code
_entity_poly.pdbx_strand_id
1 'polypeptide(L)'
;MNSPTGIIKEELKGTVERVTFHSEESGYSVLRVIPVDRKNEQLTVTVHQGKVFAGGTFLFEGTYTEHPKYGQQFKAEKMLELKPASASALEKYLGSGLIYGVGPVTAKRIVKHFGEKTLDVFEEEMDRLQEVPGIASNKLETIRKSWLEHRSIRNVMMFLQEYGISTLYAVKIFKQYEHEAIEIVSSNPYRLSRDIYGIGFFSADKIALSMGFAEDSPERVSAAIKHVLAASREEGHCYLLLGQILEQCIALLKLQGAEELIQQNLLSMEQENELRTRRLIKEGEEVIAYYSKTLYYDELTVVNELERLTKTKIKVDQKRVKNWLNRFNEKQPFPLSDEQTDSVAGVVGQSVSVLTGGPGCGKTTTTKAIVQLAVAMGRKVLLAAPTGRASQRMAEVIGREAQTIHRLLVFDPVQGGFKKGEEDPLEGDFIIVDECSMLDISLTASLLKAIPMGAQVLFIGDADQLPSVGAGNVLKDMMDSGRIPVFALTQIFRQGKESKIITYAHQINAGQIPKVKSPIQQKTYWKSEDCLFIDAEEATQPQAQFIKKIQKTMKSVLESGQTAVVREADGHYQRVEKAEEDYYLENLEETELEQIRREGISKYTFNVPQQFMHVDVYQLLNSPSYADGLQKILKGVHPWSTLNYGFSASDMVVRLYAQTLPQMLGEGREIQVLTPMTKGSLGTRNLNMLIQHAANPAAENKPQITVGDRFFRVGDRVIQKRNNYDLEVFNGDIGKISTVNPVDFTMKINYGGRIVEYNREAVMELDLAYAITIHKSQGSEFDAVILPVATQHFKMLYRNLIYTGLTRAKKQAVFLGSRKSMGLAVKNVDNRKRQTCLKALIARMEVSE
;
A
#
# COMPACT_ATOMS: atom_id res chain seq x y z
N MET A 1 15.71 -36.70 11.89
CA MET A 1 16.25 -35.78 12.91
C MET A 1 16.01 -34.37 12.44
N ASN A 2 15.49 -33.54 13.34
CA ASN A 2 14.85 -32.26 13.06
C ASN A 2 15.80 -31.23 12.43
N SER A 3 15.36 -30.59 11.36
CA SER A 3 15.86 -29.28 10.94
C SER A 3 15.84 -28.32 12.15
N PRO A 4 16.78 -27.36 12.27
CA PRO A 4 16.67 -26.34 13.30
C PRO A 4 15.58 -25.34 12.90
N THR A 5 14.32 -25.76 13.02
CA THR A 5 13.18 -24.85 13.05
C THR A 5 13.09 -24.37 14.49
N GLY A 6 13.48 -23.13 14.74
CA GLY A 6 13.15 -22.49 16.01
C GLY A 6 11.63 -22.39 16.12
N ILE A 7 11.02 -23.19 17.00
CA ILE A 7 9.61 -23.04 17.37
C ILE A 7 9.59 -22.24 18.66
N ILE A 8 8.99 -21.06 18.60
CA ILE A 8 8.73 -20.23 19.77
C ILE A 8 7.44 -20.75 20.40
N LYS A 9 7.47 -21.19 21.67
CA LYS A 9 6.24 -21.34 22.46
C LYS A 9 5.71 -19.95 22.76
N GLU A 10 4.43 -19.73 22.50
CA GLU A 10 3.86 -18.39 22.54
C GLU A 10 3.36 -18.07 23.94
N GLU A 11 3.78 -16.91 24.42
CA GLU A 11 3.23 -16.29 25.62
C GLU A 11 2.29 -15.17 25.19
N LEU A 12 1.06 -15.22 25.68
CA LEU A 12 0.08 -14.18 25.52
C LEU A 12 -0.13 -13.49 26.87
N LYS A 13 0.41 -12.29 27.04
CA LYS A 13 0.08 -11.43 28.17
C LYS A 13 -1.08 -10.51 27.78
N GLY A 14 -2.17 -10.49 28.55
CA GLY A 14 -3.32 -9.68 28.20
C GLY A 14 -4.31 -9.44 29.34
N THR A 15 -5.07 -8.36 29.23
CA THR A 15 -6.13 -8.01 30.16
C THR A 15 -7.44 -8.63 29.71
N VAL A 16 -8.12 -9.34 30.61
CA VAL A 16 -9.43 -9.94 30.35
C VAL A 16 -10.45 -8.82 30.30
N GLU A 17 -10.92 -8.45 29.11
CA GLU A 17 -11.94 -7.43 28.93
C GLU A 17 -13.31 -7.94 29.40
N ARG A 18 -13.64 -9.19 29.06
CA ARG A 18 -14.86 -9.85 29.52
C ARG A 18 -14.76 -11.37 29.46
N VAL A 19 -15.48 -12.04 30.35
CA VAL A 19 -15.70 -13.49 30.31
C VAL A 19 -16.92 -13.74 29.41
N THR A 20 -16.72 -14.41 28.27
CA THR A 20 -17.78 -14.66 27.29
C THR A 20 -18.61 -15.89 27.64
N PHE A 21 -17.98 -16.89 28.28
CA PHE A 21 -18.63 -18.12 28.74
C PHE A 21 -17.80 -18.77 29.85
N HIS A 22 -18.46 -19.34 30.85
CA HIS A 22 -17.83 -20.13 31.92
C HIS A 22 -18.72 -21.31 32.31
N SER A 23 -18.13 -22.49 32.51
CA SER A 23 -18.82 -23.71 32.97
C SER A 23 -18.29 -24.10 34.36
N GLU A 24 -19.15 -24.05 35.38
CA GLU A 24 -18.79 -24.40 36.77
C GLU A 24 -18.48 -25.90 36.94
N GLU A 25 -19.03 -26.76 36.08
CA GLU A 25 -18.88 -28.22 36.14
C GLU A 25 -17.57 -28.73 35.48
N SER A 26 -17.06 -28.02 34.48
CA SER A 26 -15.86 -28.41 33.69
C SER A 26 -14.64 -27.48 33.84
N GLY A 27 -14.80 -26.32 34.48
CA GLY A 27 -13.77 -25.30 34.61
C GLY A 27 -13.37 -24.62 33.28
N TYR A 28 -14.11 -24.86 32.19
CA TYR A 28 -13.85 -24.27 30.88
C TYR A 28 -14.31 -22.81 30.82
N SER A 29 -13.42 -21.94 30.34
CA SER A 29 -13.69 -20.51 30.18
C SER A 29 -13.31 -20.02 28.79
N VAL A 30 -14.17 -19.18 28.21
CA VAL A 30 -13.90 -18.43 26.98
C VAL A 30 -13.78 -16.96 27.33
N LEU A 31 -12.59 -16.41 27.14
CA LEU A 31 -12.22 -15.06 27.56
C LEU A 31 -12.02 -14.17 26.34
N ARG A 32 -12.46 -12.92 26.42
CA ARG A 32 -12.01 -11.86 25.51
C ARG A 32 -10.87 -11.14 26.19
N VAL A 33 -9.69 -11.24 25.59
CA VAL A 33 -8.45 -10.75 26.15
C VAL A 33 -7.86 -9.73 25.20
N ILE A 34 -7.50 -8.57 25.74
CA ILE A 34 -6.74 -7.53 25.03
C ILE A 34 -5.27 -7.79 25.34
N PRO A 35 -4.46 -8.23 24.37
CA PRO A 35 -3.04 -8.46 24.58
C PRO A 35 -2.35 -7.14 24.96
N VAL A 36 -1.44 -7.19 25.93
CA VAL A 36 -0.68 -6.02 26.40
C VAL A 36 0.16 -5.41 25.27
N ASP A 37 0.62 -6.25 24.34
CA ASP A 37 1.46 -5.85 23.20
C ASP A 37 0.64 -5.52 21.94
N ARG A 38 -0.67 -5.81 21.94
CA ARG A 38 -1.60 -5.57 20.82
C ARG A 38 -2.92 -4.98 21.32
N LYS A 39 -2.85 -3.76 21.87
CA LYS A 39 -3.98 -3.06 22.51
C LYS A 39 -5.20 -2.77 21.62
N ASN A 40 -5.11 -3.00 20.31
CA ASN A 40 -6.21 -2.83 19.34
C ASN A 40 -6.80 -4.16 18.84
N GLU A 41 -6.35 -5.29 19.37
CA GLU A 41 -6.86 -6.62 19.05
C GLU A 41 -7.60 -7.21 20.26
N GLN A 42 -8.79 -7.76 20.02
CA GLN A 42 -9.49 -8.58 21.00
C GLN A 42 -9.33 -10.04 20.61
N LEU A 43 -8.52 -10.76 21.36
CA LEU A 43 -8.29 -12.19 21.13
C LEU A 43 -9.25 -13.01 21.97
N THR A 44 -9.70 -14.13 21.40
CA THR A 44 -10.46 -15.13 22.15
C THR A 44 -9.48 -16.10 22.76
N VAL A 45 -9.46 -16.21 24.08
CA VAL A 45 -8.60 -17.15 24.80
C VAL A 45 -9.47 -18.24 25.41
N THR A 46 -9.09 -19.50 25.22
CA THR A 46 -9.78 -20.65 25.83
C THR A 46 -8.87 -21.31 26.85
N VAL A 47 -9.39 -21.59 28.05
CA VAL A 47 -8.62 -22.14 29.16
C VAL A 47 -9.51 -23.03 30.05
N HIS A 48 -8.93 -24.08 30.63
CA HIS A 48 -9.59 -24.99 31.58
C HIS A 48 -8.97 -24.83 32.99
N GLN A 49 -9.39 -23.82 33.76
CA GLN A 49 -8.91 -23.55 35.13
C GLN A 49 -9.87 -22.58 35.87
N GLY A 50 -9.78 -22.54 37.21
CA GLY A 50 -10.74 -21.90 38.14
C GLY A 50 -10.94 -20.38 38.01
N LYS A 51 -11.85 -19.83 38.84
CA LYS A 51 -12.45 -18.46 38.80
C LYS A 51 -11.61 -17.38 38.11
N VAL A 52 -12.10 -16.89 36.96
CA VAL A 52 -11.56 -15.77 36.18
C VAL A 52 -12.52 -14.58 36.25
N PHE A 53 -12.01 -13.35 36.41
CA PHE A 53 -12.81 -12.13 36.44
C PHE A 53 -12.35 -11.12 35.37
N ALA A 54 -13.29 -10.30 34.88
CA ALA A 54 -13.02 -9.22 33.95
C ALA A 54 -12.21 -8.10 34.63
N GLY A 55 -11.30 -7.46 33.89
CA GLY A 55 -10.39 -6.43 34.36
C GLY A 55 -9.01 -6.93 34.83
N GLY A 56 -8.86 -8.22 35.15
CA GLY A 56 -7.57 -8.80 35.55
C GLY A 56 -6.60 -8.96 34.37
N THR A 57 -5.30 -8.76 34.60
CA THR A 57 -4.26 -9.03 33.60
C THR A 57 -3.66 -10.40 33.86
N PHE A 58 -3.46 -11.20 32.82
CA PHE A 58 -2.98 -12.58 32.95
C PHE A 58 -1.92 -12.88 31.89
N LEU A 59 -1.01 -13.78 32.23
CA LEU A 59 -0.09 -14.43 31.29
C LEU A 59 -0.68 -15.79 30.93
N PHE A 60 -0.85 -16.04 29.64
CA PHE A 60 -1.35 -17.27 29.07
C PHE A 60 -0.21 -17.95 28.29
N GLU A 61 0.13 -19.18 28.63
CA GLU A 61 1.09 -19.99 27.87
C GLU A 61 0.33 -21.02 27.03
N GLY A 62 0.61 -21.08 25.73
CA GLY A 62 -0.13 -21.96 24.83
C GLY A 62 0.19 -21.74 23.36
N THR A 63 -0.80 -21.98 22.51
CA THR A 63 -0.66 -21.91 21.05
C THR A 63 -1.89 -21.26 20.41
N TYR A 64 -1.69 -20.43 19.39
CA TYR A 64 -2.81 -20.01 18.54
C TYR A 64 -3.37 -21.18 17.74
N THR A 65 -4.69 -21.33 17.79
CA THR A 65 -5.47 -22.31 17.03
C THR A 65 -6.59 -21.59 16.29
N GLU A 66 -6.92 -22.03 15.08
CA GLU A 66 -7.98 -21.38 14.29
C GLU A 66 -9.29 -22.17 14.42
N HIS A 67 -10.31 -21.57 15.04
CA HIS A 67 -11.61 -22.21 15.21
C HIS A 67 -12.49 -21.98 13.96
N PRO A 68 -13.10 -23.03 13.38
CA PRO A 68 -13.82 -22.95 12.09
C PRO A 68 -14.92 -21.89 12.01
N LYS A 69 -15.57 -21.58 13.15
CA LYS A 69 -16.70 -20.64 13.25
C LYS A 69 -16.34 -19.28 13.86
N TYR A 70 -15.28 -19.21 14.65
CA TYR A 70 -14.99 -18.04 15.50
C TYR A 70 -13.62 -17.41 15.20
N GLY A 71 -12.91 -17.93 14.21
CA GLY A 71 -11.60 -17.43 13.80
C GLY A 71 -10.50 -17.81 14.79
N GLN A 72 -9.44 -17.01 14.81
CA GLN A 72 -8.25 -17.26 15.62
C GLN A 72 -8.57 -17.21 17.13
N GLN A 73 -8.16 -18.24 17.85
CA GLN A 73 -8.26 -18.36 19.30
C GLN A 73 -6.91 -18.76 19.88
N PHE A 74 -6.56 -18.26 21.06
CA PHE A 74 -5.39 -18.71 21.79
C PHE A 74 -5.81 -19.79 22.78
N LYS A 75 -5.35 -21.03 22.56
CA LYS A 75 -5.63 -22.14 23.47
C LYS A 75 -4.55 -22.16 24.55
N ALA A 76 -4.91 -21.72 25.76
CA ALA A 76 -3.98 -21.64 26.89
C ALA A 76 -3.93 -22.97 27.64
N GLU A 77 -2.73 -23.51 27.82
CA GLU A 77 -2.47 -24.70 28.65
C GLU A 77 -2.20 -24.31 30.11
N LYS A 78 -1.62 -23.12 30.33
CA LYS A 78 -1.39 -22.53 31.65
C LYS A 78 -1.79 -21.07 31.68
N MET A 79 -2.25 -20.63 32.84
CA MET A 79 -2.65 -19.25 33.11
C MET A 79 -2.06 -18.78 34.44
N LEU A 80 -1.47 -17.59 34.45
CA LEU A 80 -0.87 -16.96 35.62
C LEU A 80 -1.44 -15.55 35.76
N GLU A 81 -2.04 -15.23 36.90
CA GLU A 81 -2.52 -13.88 37.19
C GLU A 81 -1.36 -12.90 37.37
N LEU A 82 -1.46 -11.78 36.67
CA LEU A 82 -0.55 -10.65 36.76
C LEU A 82 -1.27 -9.50 37.45
N LYS A 83 -0.69 -9.06 38.57
CA LYS A 83 -1.18 -7.93 39.38
C LYS A 83 -1.33 -6.63 38.53
N PRO A 84 -2.16 -5.66 38.97
CA PRO A 84 -2.83 -4.64 38.17
C PRO A 84 -1.95 -3.69 37.34
N ALA A 85 -2.61 -2.95 36.45
CA ALA A 85 -2.04 -2.01 35.47
C ALA A 85 -1.04 -0.99 36.02
N SER A 86 -1.11 -0.62 37.31
CA SER A 86 -0.20 0.35 37.95
C SER A 86 1.24 -0.17 38.06
N ALA A 87 1.44 -1.43 38.44
CA ALA A 87 2.77 -2.01 38.60
C ALA A 87 3.49 -2.18 37.25
N SER A 88 2.77 -2.67 36.22
CA SER A 88 3.35 -2.83 34.88
C SER A 88 3.62 -1.49 34.18
N ALA A 89 2.86 -0.44 34.50
CA ALA A 89 3.09 0.91 34.04
C ALA A 89 4.36 1.51 34.63
N LEU A 90 4.52 1.37 35.94
CA LEU A 90 5.70 1.80 36.69
C LEU A 90 6.96 1.08 36.22
N GLU A 91 6.88 -0.23 35.94
CA GLU A 91 8.01 -1.01 35.42
C GLU A 91 8.51 -0.45 34.07
N LYS A 92 7.57 -0.16 33.15
CA LYS A 92 7.91 0.39 31.84
C LYS A 92 8.41 1.84 31.93
N TYR A 93 7.89 2.65 32.85
CA TYR A 93 8.37 4.01 33.11
C TYR A 93 9.80 4.02 33.65
N LEU A 94 10.02 3.27 34.73
CA LEU A 94 11.33 3.13 35.37
C LEU A 94 12.36 2.54 34.41
N GLY A 95 11.95 1.64 33.51
CA GLY A 95 12.81 1.00 32.52
C GLY A 95 12.97 1.77 31.19
N SER A 96 12.32 2.93 31.03
CA SER A 96 12.30 3.67 29.75
C SER A 96 13.60 4.41 29.42
N GLY A 97 14.56 4.44 30.36
CA GLY A 97 15.81 5.20 30.22
C GLY A 97 15.68 6.68 30.61
N LEU A 98 14.50 7.13 31.04
CA LEU A 98 14.27 8.47 31.58
C LEU A 98 14.77 8.64 33.01
N ILE A 99 14.78 7.57 33.82
CA ILE A 99 15.34 7.60 35.17
C ILE A 99 16.79 7.11 35.12
N TYR A 100 17.73 8.04 35.18
CA TYR A 100 19.16 7.71 35.18
C TYR A 100 19.50 6.82 36.38
N GLY A 101 20.17 5.70 36.09
CA GLY A 101 20.48 4.67 37.08
C GLY A 101 19.46 3.52 37.16
N VAL A 102 18.29 3.62 36.51
CA VAL A 102 17.31 2.51 36.40
C VAL A 102 17.17 2.05 34.96
N GLY A 103 17.77 0.89 34.64
CA GLY A 103 17.54 0.20 33.37
C GLY A 103 16.37 -0.80 33.45
N PRO A 104 15.91 -1.37 32.32
CA PRO A 104 14.77 -2.31 32.28
C PRO A 104 14.87 -3.47 33.28
N VAL A 105 16.07 -4.03 33.45
CA VAL A 105 16.32 -5.13 34.40
C VAL A 105 16.18 -4.66 35.85
N THR A 106 16.68 -3.46 36.18
CA THR A 106 16.55 -2.86 37.51
C THR A 106 15.09 -2.50 37.81
N ALA A 107 14.39 -1.90 36.84
CA ALA A 107 12.97 -1.56 36.95
C ALA A 107 12.10 -2.79 37.24
N LYS A 108 12.34 -3.90 36.53
CA LYS A 108 11.66 -5.16 36.77
C LYS A 108 11.91 -5.72 38.17
N ARG A 109 13.12 -5.56 38.71
CA ARG A 109 13.44 -5.97 40.09
C ARG A 109 12.74 -5.11 41.12
N ILE A 110 12.75 -3.80 40.94
CA ILE A 110 12.08 -2.82 41.82
C ILE A 110 10.59 -3.14 41.89
N VAL A 111 9.92 -3.23 40.73
CA VAL A 111 8.47 -3.49 40.68
C VAL A 111 8.13 -4.88 41.19
N LYS A 112 8.97 -5.88 40.92
CA LYS A 112 8.78 -7.22 41.49
C LYS A 112 8.88 -7.21 43.01
N HIS A 113 9.69 -6.32 43.60
CA HIS A 113 9.90 -6.23 45.03
C HIS A 113 8.78 -5.42 45.74
N PHE A 114 8.43 -4.25 45.22
CA PHE A 114 7.46 -3.34 45.86
C PHE A 114 6.03 -3.42 45.30
N GLY A 115 5.83 -4.01 44.13
CA GLY A 115 4.52 -4.19 43.52
C GLY A 115 3.81 -2.85 43.29
N GLU A 116 2.55 -2.75 43.75
CA GLU A 116 1.76 -1.52 43.64
C GLU A 116 2.29 -0.37 44.51
N LYS A 117 2.99 -0.68 45.60
CA LYS A 117 3.64 0.30 46.48
C LYS A 117 4.92 0.88 45.91
N THR A 118 5.32 0.48 44.69
CA THR A 118 6.53 0.99 44.06
C THR A 118 6.48 2.51 43.94
N LEU A 119 5.32 3.09 43.63
CA LEU A 119 5.19 4.54 43.51
C LEU A 119 5.36 5.21 44.89
N ASP A 120 4.65 4.73 45.91
CA ASP A 120 4.73 5.25 47.28
C ASP A 120 6.16 5.21 47.82
N VAL A 121 6.90 4.13 47.53
CA VAL A 121 8.32 4.02 47.88
C VAL A 121 9.15 5.10 47.20
N PHE A 122 8.89 5.42 45.94
CA PHE A 122 9.60 6.52 45.29
C PHE A 122 9.15 7.92 45.73
N GLU A 123 7.95 8.09 46.32
CA GLU A 123 7.44 9.40 46.75
C GLU A 123 7.74 9.71 48.21
N GLU A 124 7.59 8.72 49.08
CA GLU A 124 7.61 8.91 50.54
C GLU A 124 8.80 8.21 51.20
N GLU A 125 9.30 7.10 50.64
CA GLU A 125 10.23 6.20 51.31
C GLU A 125 11.42 5.74 50.42
N MET A 126 12.02 6.66 49.65
CA MET A 126 12.94 6.30 48.56
C MET A 126 14.20 5.55 49.02
N ASP A 127 14.62 5.73 50.27
CA ASP A 127 15.74 4.98 50.87
C ASP A 127 15.54 3.47 50.84
N ARG A 128 14.28 3.01 50.85
CA ARG A 128 13.92 1.59 50.77
C ARG A 128 14.31 0.96 49.45
N LEU A 129 14.58 1.71 48.38
CA LEU A 129 15.08 1.14 47.13
C LEU A 129 16.40 0.36 47.30
N GLN A 130 17.15 0.59 48.40
CA GLN A 130 18.32 -0.21 48.76
C GLN A 130 17.99 -1.66 49.16
N GLU A 131 16.73 -1.96 49.52
CA GLU A 131 16.22 -3.31 49.74
C GLU A 131 16.29 -4.17 48.45
N VAL A 132 16.39 -3.53 47.28
CA VAL A 132 16.44 -4.19 45.98
C VAL A 132 17.89 -4.50 45.56
N PRO A 133 18.22 -5.77 45.27
CA PRO A 133 19.57 -6.16 44.86
C PRO A 133 20.10 -5.42 43.62
N GLY A 134 21.18 -4.67 43.80
CA GLY A 134 21.86 -3.90 42.74
C GLY A 134 21.63 -2.38 42.78
N ILE A 135 21.07 -1.86 43.88
CA ILE A 135 20.90 -0.42 44.15
C ILE A 135 21.72 -0.05 45.40
N ALA A 136 22.94 0.46 45.21
CA ALA A 136 23.79 0.98 46.27
C ALA A 136 23.51 2.49 46.52
N SER A 137 23.98 3.04 47.64
CA SER A 137 23.80 4.45 48.04
C SER A 137 24.12 5.46 46.94
N ASN A 138 25.23 5.31 46.22
CA ASN A 138 25.59 6.21 45.11
C ASN A 138 24.59 6.16 43.94
N LYS A 139 24.03 4.98 43.68
CA LYS A 139 23.03 4.78 42.64
C LYS A 139 21.67 5.31 43.07
N LEU A 140 21.33 5.18 44.36
CA LEU A 140 20.14 5.77 44.95
C LEU A 140 20.12 7.30 44.78
N GLU A 141 21.24 7.99 45.06
CA GLU A 141 21.33 9.45 44.87
C GLU A 141 21.13 9.87 43.40
N THR A 142 21.64 9.08 42.46
CA THR A 142 21.43 9.32 41.02
C THR A 142 19.95 9.16 40.64
N ILE A 143 19.31 8.11 41.17
CA ILE A 143 17.89 7.85 40.96
C ILE A 143 17.04 8.97 41.57
N ARG A 144 17.39 9.42 42.79
CA ARG A 144 16.69 10.50 43.51
C ARG A 144 16.71 11.81 42.74
N LYS A 145 17.89 12.22 42.25
CA LYS A 145 18.03 13.42 41.44
C LYS A 145 17.21 13.33 40.16
N SER A 146 17.32 12.21 39.44
CA SER A 146 16.59 11.99 38.18
C SER A 146 15.07 11.90 38.40
N TRP A 147 14.62 11.31 39.50
CA TRP A 147 13.19 11.22 39.85
C TRP A 147 12.54 12.59 40.08
N LEU A 148 13.26 13.49 40.77
CA LEU A 148 12.81 14.87 40.99
C LEU A 148 12.76 15.65 39.66
N GLU A 149 13.77 15.50 38.80
CA GLU A 149 13.84 16.16 37.49
C GLU A 149 12.73 15.68 36.52
N HIS A 150 12.24 14.45 36.66
CA HIS A 150 11.25 13.83 35.76
C HIS A 150 9.84 13.67 36.35
N ARG A 151 9.48 14.42 37.39
CA ARG A 151 8.13 14.35 38.00
C ARG A 151 7.01 14.72 37.01
N SER A 152 7.24 15.72 36.15
CA SER A 152 6.23 16.23 35.23
C SER A 152 5.89 15.25 34.11
N ILE A 153 6.90 14.59 33.53
CA ILE A 153 6.70 13.55 32.50
C ILE A 153 5.95 12.33 33.04
N ARG A 154 6.13 12.00 34.32
CA ARG A 154 5.45 10.90 35.00
C ARG A 154 3.95 11.17 35.12
N ASN A 155 3.55 12.36 35.57
CA ASN A 155 2.14 12.71 35.72
C ASN A 155 1.42 12.69 34.36
N VAL A 156 2.07 13.24 33.32
CA VAL A 156 1.59 13.18 31.94
C VAL A 156 1.45 11.72 31.49
N MET A 157 2.43 10.87 31.78
CA MET A 157 2.40 9.47 31.39
C MET A 157 1.29 8.66 32.10
N MET A 158 1.07 8.88 33.40
CA MET A 158 0.01 8.22 34.15
C MET A 158 -1.37 8.63 33.64
N PHE A 159 -1.59 9.94 33.49
CA PHE A 159 -2.80 10.49 32.89
C PHE A 159 -3.10 9.88 31.51
N LEU A 160 -2.11 9.86 30.61
CA LEU A 160 -2.31 9.31 29.26
C LEU A 160 -2.59 7.79 29.29
N GLN A 161 -2.01 7.05 30.24
CA GLN A 161 -2.24 5.61 30.37
C GLN A 161 -3.63 5.26 30.92
N GLU A 162 -4.23 6.10 31.75
CA GLU A 162 -5.63 5.93 32.19
C GLU A 162 -6.59 5.85 30.99
N TYR A 163 -6.29 6.60 29.92
CA TYR A 163 -7.03 6.57 28.65
C TYR A 163 -6.44 5.59 27.61
N GLY A 164 -5.61 4.64 28.07
CA GLY A 164 -5.11 3.53 27.25
C GLY A 164 -3.92 3.86 26.34
N ILE A 165 -3.38 5.08 26.39
CA ILE A 165 -2.25 5.50 25.56
C ILE A 165 -0.98 4.75 25.98
N SER A 166 -0.16 4.34 25.00
CA SER A 166 1.07 3.62 25.29
C SER A 166 2.14 4.55 25.86
N THR A 167 3.03 4.01 26.71
CA THR A 167 4.19 4.73 27.24
C THR A 167 5.02 5.40 26.14
N LEU A 168 5.15 4.74 24.98
CA LEU A 168 5.92 5.25 23.85
C LEU A 168 5.31 6.51 23.24
N TYR A 169 3.98 6.59 23.17
CA TYR A 169 3.30 7.82 22.75
C TYR A 169 3.32 8.88 23.85
N ALA A 170 3.20 8.51 25.12
CA ALA A 170 3.30 9.46 26.23
C ALA A 170 4.63 10.21 26.24
N VAL A 171 5.75 9.53 25.96
CA VAL A 171 7.06 10.18 25.82
C VAL A 171 7.08 11.17 24.65
N LYS A 172 6.48 10.82 23.51
CA LYS A 172 6.40 11.73 22.35
C LYS A 172 5.52 12.95 22.65
N ILE A 173 4.38 12.75 23.31
CA ILE A 173 3.46 13.80 23.72
C ILE A 173 4.15 14.75 24.70
N PHE A 174 4.85 14.21 25.69
CA PHE A 174 5.63 15.03 26.62
C PHE A 174 6.77 15.77 25.92
N LYS A 175 7.49 15.15 24.99
CA LYS A 175 8.53 15.86 24.21
C LYS A 175 7.96 17.02 23.39
N GLN A 176 6.70 16.95 22.99
CA GLN A 176 6.05 17.96 22.16
C GLN A 176 5.41 19.10 22.96
N TYR A 177 4.79 18.77 24.10
CA TYR A 177 3.98 19.72 24.89
C TYR A 177 4.51 19.96 26.31
N GLU A 178 5.53 19.21 26.72
CA GLU A 178 6.17 19.29 28.02
C GLU A 178 5.16 19.30 29.18
N HIS A 179 5.13 20.37 29.96
CA HIS A 179 4.29 20.53 31.15
C HIS A 179 2.81 20.77 30.82
N GLU A 180 2.50 21.24 29.60
CA GLU A 180 1.14 21.56 29.16
C GLU A 180 0.41 20.32 28.58
N ALA A 181 1.09 19.17 28.50
CA ALA A 181 0.55 17.98 27.85
C ALA A 181 -0.82 17.53 28.41
N ILE A 182 -1.02 17.54 29.73
CA ILE A 182 -2.31 17.16 30.34
C ILE A 182 -3.39 18.17 29.96
N GLU A 183 -3.09 19.47 30.03
CA GLU A 183 -4.04 20.54 29.75
C GLU A 183 -4.47 20.55 28.28
N ILE A 184 -3.50 20.44 27.36
CA ILE A 184 -3.75 20.41 25.92
C ILE A 184 -4.57 19.17 25.54
N VAL A 185 -4.21 18.00 26.07
CA VAL A 185 -4.94 16.75 25.77
C VAL A 185 -6.32 16.76 26.42
N SER A 186 -6.47 17.29 27.64
CA SER A 186 -7.76 17.42 28.30
C SER A 186 -8.71 18.38 27.60
N SER A 187 -8.18 19.47 27.05
CA SER A 187 -9.00 20.46 26.33
C SER A 187 -9.36 20.02 24.92
N ASN A 188 -8.42 19.43 24.18
CA ASN A 188 -8.67 18.93 22.83
C ASN A 188 -7.74 17.74 22.48
N PRO A 189 -8.18 16.49 22.73
CA PRO A 189 -7.41 15.29 22.44
C PRO A 189 -7.11 15.12 20.94
N TYR A 190 -7.93 15.72 20.06
CA TYR A 190 -7.74 15.62 18.60
C TYR A 190 -6.49 16.36 18.11
N ARG A 191 -5.91 17.27 18.91
CA ARG A 191 -4.59 17.86 18.63
C ARG A 191 -3.48 16.81 18.50
N LEU A 192 -3.59 15.71 19.24
CA LEU A 192 -2.65 14.58 19.15
C LEU A 192 -2.54 14.03 17.73
N SER A 193 -3.64 14.02 16.98
CA SER A 193 -3.65 13.52 15.60
C SER A 193 -2.86 14.39 14.61
N ARG A 194 -2.63 15.66 14.97
CA ARG A 194 -1.88 16.64 14.17
C ARG A 194 -0.41 16.69 14.59
N ASP A 195 -0.17 16.74 15.89
CA ASP A 195 1.15 17.11 16.41
C ASP A 195 2.03 15.89 16.71
N ILE A 196 1.45 14.68 16.84
CA ILE A 196 2.16 13.48 17.29
C ILE A 196 2.20 12.40 16.20
N TYR A 197 3.38 12.22 15.61
CA TYR A 197 3.59 11.18 14.59
C TYR A 197 3.25 9.77 15.11
N GLY A 198 2.31 9.13 14.43
CA GLY A 198 1.80 7.78 14.74
C GLY A 198 0.46 7.75 15.46
N ILE A 199 -0.04 8.89 15.96
CA ILE A 199 -1.41 9.02 16.45
C ILE A 199 -2.24 9.60 15.30
N GLY A 200 -3.20 8.83 14.79
CA GLY A 200 -4.16 9.29 13.78
C GLY A 200 -5.52 9.63 14.37
N PHE A 201 -6.44 10.11 13.54
CA PHE A 201 -7.82 10.45 13.93
C PHE A 201 -8.48 9.36 14.78
N PHE A 202 -8.51 8.10 14.32
CA PHE A 202 -9.14 6.98 15.06
C PHE A 202 -8.56 6.74 16.46
N SER A 203 -7.25 6.97 16.63
CA SER A 203 -6.61 6.83 17.94
C SER A 203 -6.99 7.99 18.85
N ALA A 204 -6.98 9.23 18.33
CA ALA A 204 -7.41 10.41 19.06
C ALA A 204 -8.90 10.37 19.40
N ASP A 205 -9.76 9.88 18.50
CA ASP A 205 -11.21 9.69 18.69
C ASP A 205 -11.49 8.72 19.84
N LYS A 206 -10.78 7.58 19.87
CA LYS A 206 -10.89 6.62 20.98
C LYS A 206 -10.49 7.25 22.32
N ILE A 207 -9.43 8.05 22.33
CA ILE A 207 -8.98 8.77 23.53
C ILE A 207 -10.05 9.78 23.97
N ALA A 208 -10.51 10.63 23.05
CA ALA A 208 -11.50 11.66 23.35
C ALA A 208 -12.80 11.09 23.91
N LEU A 209 -13.34 10.03 23.29
CA LEU A 209 -14.55 9.36 23.78
C LEU A 209 -14.33 8.73 25.15
N SER A 210 -13.14 8.14 25.41
CA SER A 210 -12.80 7.61 26.74
C SER A 210 -12.64 8.69 27.82
N MET A 211 -12.33 9.93 27.41
CA MET A 211 -12.25 11.10 28.27
C MET A 211 -13.61 11.78 28.49
N GLY A 212 -14.68 11.28 27.86
CA GLY A 212 -16.04 11.79 28.02
C GLY A 212 -16.44 12.92 27.07
N PHE A 213 -15.70 13.14 25.97
CA PHE A 213 -16.13 14.07 24.92
C PHE A 213 -17.42 13.58 24.25
N ALA A 214 -18.35 14.50 23.99
CA ALA A 214 -19.61 14.19 23.32
C ALA A 214 -19.37 13.68 21.89
N GLU A 215 -20.21 12.73 21.46
CA GLU A 215 -20.09 12.15 20.11
C GLU A 215 -20.33 13.19 19.01
N ASP A 216 -21.07 14.25 19.28
CA ASP A 216 -21.37 15.37 18.38
C ASP A 216 -20.56 16.63 18.70
N SER A 217 -19.50 16.51 19.51
CA SER A 217 -18.64 17.66 19.86
C SER A 217 -18.03 18.35 18.63
N PRO A 218 -17.97 19.70 18.58
CA PRO A 218 -17.36 20.44 17.48
C PRO A 218 -15.91 20.04 17.20
N GLU A 219 -15.13 19.72 18.24
CA GLU A 219 -13.74 19.29 18.12
C GLU A 219 -13.63 17.97 17.35
N ARG A 220 -14.55 17.02 17.62
CA ARG A 220 -14.62 15.73 16.93
C ARG A 220 -15.02 15.90 15.48
N VAL A 221 -16.05 16.72 15.21
CA VAL A 221 -16.52 17.01 13.85
C VAL A 221 -15.45 17.70 13.02
N SER A 222 -14.79 18.72 13.59
CA SER A 222 -13.69 19.42 12.94
C SER A 222 -12.49 18.51 12.66
N ALA A 223 -12.14 17.63 13.60
CA ALA A 223 -11.10 16.62 13.41
C ALA A 223 -11.47 15.59 12.32
N ALA A 224 -12.74 15.19 12.24
CA ALA A 224 -13.24 14.31 11.19
C ALA A 224 -13.19 14.98 9.81
N ILE A 225 -13.60 16.25 9.70
CA ILE A 225 -13.48 17.03 8.45
C ILE A 225 -12.01 17.11 8.00
N LYS A 226 -11.09 17.46 8.92
CA LYS A 226 -9.64 17.48 8.63
C LYS A 226 -9.15 16.10 8.17
N HIS A 227 -9.60 15.03 8.81
CA HIS A 227 -9.26 13.67 8.43
C HIS A 227 -9.76 13.30 7.03
N VAL A 228 -11.00 13.64 6.70
CA VAL A 228 -11.62 13.42 5.39
C VAL A 228 -10.89 14.21 4.28
N LEU A 229 -10.60 15.49 4.52
CA LEU A 229 -9.81 16.31 3.58
C LEU A 229 -8.37 15.81 3.42
N ALA A 230 -7.77 15.26 4.47
CA ALA A 230 -6.44 14.65 4.38
C ALA A 230 -6.48 13.32 3.60
N ALA A 231 -7.49 12.48 3.85
CA ALA A 231 -7.67 11.20 3.16
C ALA A 231 -7.94 11.37 1.66
N SER A 232 -8.67 12.42 1.26
CA SER A 232 -8.94 12.69 -0.15
C SER A 232 -7.68 12.96 -0.99
N ARG A 233 -6.56 13.34 -0.34
CA ARG A 233 -5.26 13.46 -1.00
C ARG A 233 -4.80 12.14 -1.61
N GLU A 234 -5.00 11.02 -0.92
CA GLU A 234 -4.61 9.68 -1.39
C GLU A 234 -5.51 9.19 -2.53
N GLU A 235 -6.68 9.80 -2.70
CA GLU A 235 -7.58 9.60 -3.82
C GLU A 235 -7.28 10.54 -5.01
N GLY A 236 -6.32 11.45 -4.85
CA GLY A 236 -5.90 12.38 -5.88
C GLY A 236 -6.63 13.73 -5.88
N HIS A 237 -7.50 13.99 -4.91
CA HIS A 237 -8.27 15.24 -4.82
C HIS A 237 -7.48 16.35 -4.11
N CYS A 238 -7.46 17.54 -4.69
CA CYS A 238 -7.02 18.78 -4.02
C CYS A 238 -8.12 19.36 -3.11
N TYR A 239 -9.39 19.15 -3.49
CA TYR A 239 -10.56 19.64 -2.76
C TYR A 239 -11.72 18.65 -2.79
N LEU A 240 -12.64 18.83 -1.84
CA LEU A 240 -13.93 18.14 -1.81
C LEU A 240 -15.09 19.13 -1.90
N LEU A 241 -16.24 18.66 -2.40
CA LEU A 241 -17.50 19.39 -2.36
C LEU A 241 -18.27 19.05 -1.08
N LEU A 242 -19.22 19.92 -0.71
CA LEU A 242 -20.02 19.76 0.51
C LEU A 242 -20.63 18.37 0.64
N GLY A 243 -21.33 17.88 -0.40
CA GLY A 243 -21.98 16.56 -0.36
C GLY A 243 -21.02 15.40 -0.08
N GLN A 244 -19.78 15.48 -0.58
CA GLN A 244 -18.75 14.45 -0.34
C GLN A 244 -18.26 14.48 1.10
N ILE A 245 -18.08 15.68 1.67
CA ILE A 245 -17.66 15.84 3.06
C ILE A 245 -18.75 15.31 3.99
N LEU A 246 -20.02 15.64 3.72
CA LEU A 246 -21.16 15.16 4.49
C LEU A 246 -21.23 13.63 4.49
N GLU A 247 -21.24 13.00 3.31
CA GLU A 247 -21.31 11.55 3.17
C GLU A 247 -20.18 10.84 3.94
N GLN A 248 -18.94 11.31 3.75
CA GLN A 248 -17.77 10.69 4.37
C GLN A 248 -17.71 10.93 5.88
N CYS A 249 -18.03 12.14 6.35
CA CYS A 249 -18.03 12.45 7.79
C CYS A 249 -19.15 11.71 8.53
N ILE A 250 -20.36 11.63 7.97
CA ILE A 250 -21.47 10.89 8.56
C ILE A 250 -21.12 9.40 8.67
N ALA A 251 -20.54 8.82 7.61
CA ALA A 251 -20.10 7.43 7.63
C ALA A 251 -18.96 7.18 8.65
N LEU A 252 -18.03 8.12 8.77
CA LEU A 252 -16.89 8.04 9.68
C LEU A 252 -17.31 8.17 11.15
N LEU A 253 -18.13 9.18 11.46
CA LEU A 253 -18.59 9.50 12.81
C LEU A 253 -19.72 8.59 13.29
N LYS A 254 -20.45 7.97 12.35
CA LYS A 254 -21.67 7.17 12.58
C LYS A 254 -22.82 7.98 13.20
N LEU A 255 -22.85 9.29 12.93
CA LEU A 255 -23.90 10.21 13.39
C LEU A 255 -24.92 10.43 12.27
N GLN A 256 -26.10 9.83 12.39
CA GLN A 256 -27.19 10.07 11.44
C GLN A 256 -27.82 11.45 11.70
N GLY A 257 -28.16 12.20 10.65
CA GLY A 257 -28.80 13.52 10.79
C GLY A 257 -27.84 14.66 11.18
N ALA A 258 -26.52 14.45 11.10
CA ALA A 258 -25.51 15.43 11.49
C ALA A 258 -25.15 16.45 10.38
N GLU A 259 -25.95 16.56 9.32
CA GLU A 259 -25.64 17.39 8.15
C GLU A 259 -25.49 18.87 8.51
N GLU A 260 -26.41 19.41 9.32
CA GLU A 260 -26.38 20.81 9.76
C GLU A 260 -25.17 21.10 10.65
N LEU A 261 -24.84 20.19 11.56
CA LEU A 261 -23.70 20.31 12.46
C LEU A 261 -22.37 20.36 11.68
N ILE A 262 -22.21 19.48 10.68
CA ILE A 262 -21.01 19.45 9.83
C ILE A 262 -20.92 20.74 8.99
N GLN A 263 -22.04 21.24 8.46
CA GLN A 263 -22.07 22.50 7.72
C GLN A 263 -21.69 23.70 8.59
N GLN A 264 -22.24 23.79 9.81
CA GLN A 264 -21.89 24.84 10.77
C GLN A 264 -20.40 24.78 11.12
N ASN A 265 -19.86 23.59 11.38
CA ASN A 265 -18.42 23.42 11.65
C ASN A 265 -17.58 23.85 10.45
N LEU A 266 -17.95 23.51 9.21
CA LEU A 266 -17.23 23.96 8.01
C LEU A 266 -17.17 25.49 7.91
N LEU A 267 -18.27 26.19 8.23
CA LEU A 267 -18.31 27.65 8.25
C LEU A 267 -17.40 28.22 9.34
N SER A 268 -17.44 27.66 10.56
CA SER A 268 -16.54 28.06 11.65
C SER A 268 -15.07 27.83 11.29
N MET A 269 -14.73 26.66 10.75
CA MET A 269 -13.37 26.32 10.32
C MET A 269 -12.86 27.24 9.20
N GLU A 270 -13.74 27.71 8.31
CA GLU A 270 -13.39 28.71 7.30
C GLU A 270 -13.09 30.07 7.94
N GLN A 271 -13.95 30.52 8.87
CA GLN A 271 -13.78 31.79 9.59
C GLN A 271 -12.51 31.80 10.46
N GLU A 272 -12.18 30.68 11.08
CA GLU A 272 -10.97 30.46 11.88
C GLU A 272 -9.73 30.18 11.03
N ASN A 273 -9.86 30.19 9.69
CA ASN A 273 -8.78 29.94 8.74
C ASN A 273 -8.09 28.57 8.97
N GLU A 274 -8.84 27.57 9.40
CA GLU A 274 -8.40 26.18 9.52
C GLU A 274 -8.46 25.43 8.18
N LEU A 275 -9.37 25.85 7.29
CA LEU A 275 -9.49 25.37 5.91
C LEU A 275 -9.57 26.55 4.93
N ARG A 276 -9.52 26.25 3.63
CA ARG A 276 -9.69 27.26 2.57
C ARG A 276 -10.80 26.84 1.62
N THR A 277 -11.47 27.83 1.03
CA THR A 277 -12.52 27.57 0.04
C THR A 277 -12.24 28.26 -1.29
N ARG A 278 -12.87 27.74 -2.36
CA ARG A 278 -13.05 28.46 -3.63
C ARG A 278 -14.46 28.24 -4.14
N ARG A 279 -15.04 29.29 -4.71
CA ARG A 279 -16.32 29.22 -5.43
C ARG A 279 -16.06 28.77 -6.86
N LEU A 280 -16.77 27.72 -7.28
CA LEU A 280 -16.66 27.12 -8.60
C LEU A 280 -18.02 27.11 -9.27
N ILE A 281 -18.06 27.16 -10.60
CA ILE A 281 -19.28 26.94 -11.37
C ILE A 281 -19.21 25.50 -11.91
N LYS A 282 -20.14 24.64 -11.49
CA LYS A 282 -20.31 23.28 -12.01
C LYS A 282 -21.72 23.12 -12.54
N GLU A 283 -21.84 22.70 -13.80
CA GLU A 283 -23.15 22.45 -14.44
C GLU A 283 -24.12 23.65 -14.39
N GLY A 284 -23.58 24.88 -14.33
CA GLY A 284 -24.36 26.11 -14.22
C GLY A 284 -24.66 26.56 -12.78
N GLU A 285 -24.30 25.77 -11.78
CA GLU A 285 -24.53 26.08 -10.37
C GLU A 285 -23.22 26.50 -9.66
N GLU A 286 -23.33 27.46 -8.75
CA GLU A 286 -22.22 27.85 -7.87
C GLU A 286 -22.08 26.83 -6.74
N VAL A 287 -20.91 26.18 -6.67
CA VAL A 287 -20.57 25.20 -5.65
C VAL A 287 -19.29 25.61 -4.93
N ILE A 288 -19.22 25.28 -3.63
CA ILE A 288 -18.05 25.57 -2.80
C ILE A 288 -17.11 24.36 -2.80
N ALA A 289 -15.85 24.60 -3.11
CA ALA A 289 -14.76 23.65 -3.00
C ALA A 289 -13.98 23.89 -1.71
N TYR A 290 -13.89 22.89 -0.85
CA TYR A 290 -13.19 22.94 0.43
C TYR A 290 -11.82 22.26 0.34
N TYR A 291 -10.79 22.92 0.88
CA TYR A 291 -9.39 22.52 0.79
C TYR A 291 -8.77 22.41 2.17
N SER A 292 -7.82 21.50 2.32
CA SER A 292 -6.75 21.68 3.30
C SER A 292 -5.89 22.88 2.90
N LYS A 293 -5.37 23.63 3.89
CA LYS A 293 -4.57 24.83 3.62
C LYS A 293 -3.37 24.53 2.73
N THR A 294 -2.66 23.44 2.99
CA THR A 294 -1.47 23.03 2.23
C THR A 294 -1.80 22.86 0.75
N LEU A 295 -2.85 22.10 0.40
CA LEU A 295 -3.20 21.86 -1.01
C LEU A 295 -3.69 23.13 -1.72
N TYR A 296 -4.41 24.01 -1.01
CA TYR A 296 -4.83 25.30 -1.55
C TYR A 296 -3.63 26.18 -1.94
N TYR A 297 -2.64 26.29 -1.05
CA TYR A 297 -1.44 27.09 -1.29
C TYR A 297 -0.45 26.40 -2.22
N ASP A 298 -0.41 25.08 -2.29
CA ASP A 298 0.40 24.35 -3.27
C ASP A 298 -0.10 24.64 -4.69
N GLU A 299 -1.42 24.63 -4.94
CA GLU A 299 -1.98 25.03 -6.23
C GLU A 299 -1.64 26.48 -6.59
N LEU A 300 -1.75 27.41 -5.62
CA LEU A 300 -1.38 28.81 -5.86
C LEU A 300 0.12 28.97 -6.12
N THR A 301 0.97 28.25 -5.39
CA THR A 301 2.41 28.27 -5.60
C THR A 301 2.75 27.84 -7.02
N VAL A 302 2.20 26.70 -7.47
CA VAL A 302 2.47 26.20 -8.83
C VAL A 302 2.06 27.24 -9.87
N VAL A 303 0.92 27.91 -9.68
CA VAL A 303 0.45 28.96 -10.59
C VAL A 303 1.41 30.16 -10.56
N ASN A 304 1.75 30.68 -9.39
CA ASN A 304 2.63 31.85 -9.28
C ASN A 304 4.01 31.59 -9.90
N GLU A 305 4.58 30.40 -9.66
CA GLU A 305 5.90 30.04 -10.20
C GLU A 305 5.86 29.79 -11.72
N LEU A 306 4.81 29.16 -12.23
CA LEU A 306 4.62 29.02 -13.68
C LEU A 306 4.42 30.39 -14.35
N GLU A 307 3.69 31.31 -13.71
CA GLU A 307 3.53 32.67 -14.20
C GLU A 307 4.86 33.44 -14.21
N ARG A 308 5.66 33.30 -13.15
CA ARG A 308 7.03 33.85 -13.09
C ARG A 308 7.90 33.32 -14.24
N LEU A 309 7.84 32.01 -14.49
CA LEU A 309 8.61 31.38 -15.56
C LEU A 309 8.14 31.86 -16.94
N THR A 310 6.83 31.89 -17.21
CA THR A 310 6.29 32.30 -18.52
C THR A 310 6.60 33.77 -18.87
N LYS A 311 6.75 34.65 -17.87
CA LYS A 311 7.19 36.04 -18.07
C LYS A 311 8.66 36.17 -18.52
N THR A 312 9.47 35.12 -18.35
CA THR A 312 10.89 35.12 -18.74
C THR A 312 11.05 34.78 -20.23
N LYS A 313 11.51 35.75 -21.05
CA LYS A 313 11.78 35.54 -22.48
C LYS A 313 13.16 34.92 -22.71
N ILE A 314 13.23 33.74 -23.33
CA ILE A 314 14.49 33.08 -23.69
C ILE A 314 14.91 33.50 -25.10
N LYS A 315 16.08 34.14 -25.22
CA LYS A 315 16.65 34.49 -26.53
C LYS A 315 17.44 33.31 -27.08
N VAL A 316 17.03 32.80 -28.24
CA VAL A 316 17.70 31.71 -28.95
C VAL A 316 17.95 32.09 -30.40
N ASP A 317 19.18 31.87 -30.87
CA ASP A 317 19.52 32.00 -32.29
C ASP A 317 18.96 30.77 -33.05
N GLN A 318 17.78 30.96 -33.64
CA GLN A 318 17.07 29.91 -34.38
C GLN A 318 17.88 29.38 -35.57
N LYS A 319 18.70 30.22 -36.22
CA LYS A 319 19.54 29.79 -37.34
C LYS A 319 20.64 28.85 -36.85
N ARG A 320 21.26 29.17 -35.71
CA ARG A 320 22.27 28.32 -35.07
C ARG A 320 21.68 27.00 -34.58
N VAL A 321 20.48 27.02 -33.99
CA VAL A 321 19.76 25.80 -33.57
C VAL A 321 19.47 24.90 -34.77
N LYS A 322 18.89 25.45 -35.85
CA LYS A 322 18.60 24.69 -37.08
C LYS A 322 19.87 24.07 -37.67
N ASN A 323 20.96 24.84 -37.75
CA ASN A 323 22.25 24.34 -38.24
C ASN A 323 22.82 23.22 -37.35
N TRP A 324 22.65 23.33 -36.04
CA TRP A 324 23.06 22.27 -35.11
C TRP A 324 22.24 21.00 -35.30
N LEU A 325 20.91 21.12 -35.43
CA LEU A 325 20.00 19.99 -35.64
C LEU A 325 20.29 19.25 -36.94
N ASN A 326 20.57 19.97 -38.03
CA ASN A 326 20.97 19.35 -39.29
C ASN A 326 22.23 18.48 -39.12
N ARG A 327 23.27 19.03 -38.48
CA ARG A 327 24.52 18.30 -38.20
C ARG A 327 24.32 17.15 -37.21
N PHE A 328 23.42 17.31 -36.25
CA PHE A 328 23.06 16.25 -35.32
C PHE A 328 22.42 15.09 -36.08
N ASN A 329 21.41 15.37 -36.91
CA ASN A 329 20.70 14.38 -37.71
C ASN A 329 21.63 13.66 -38.72
N GLU A 330 22.55 14.37 -39.38
CA GLU A 330 23.55 13.76 -40.29
C GLU A 330 24.45 12.73 -39.60
N LYS A 331 24.71 12.89 -38.30
CA LYS A 331 25.59 12.00 -37.53
C LYS A 331 24.85 10.81 -36.89
N GLN A 332 23.53 10.81 -36.88
CA GLN A 332 22.76 9.73 -36.27
C GLN A 332 22.42 8.65 -37.31
N PRO A 333 22.48 7.36 -36.95
CA PRO A 333 22.00 6.29 -37.82
C PRO A 333 20.48 6.37 -38.04
N PHE A 334 19.75 6.95 -37.09
CA PHE A 334 18.32 7.22 -37.17
C PHE A 334 18.09 8.71 -36.87
N PRO A 335 17.92 9.56 -37.89
CA PRO A 335 17.62 10.97 -37.72
C PRO A 335 16.30 11.19 -36.96
N LEU A 336 16.17 12.35 -36.31
CA LEU A 336 14.91 12.79 -35.72
C LEU A 336 13.86 13.00 -36.81
N SER A 337 12.58 12.71 -36.51
CA SER A 337 11.47 13.12 -37.37
C SER A 337 11.30 14.64 -37.37
N ASP A 338 10.51 15.17 -38.31
CA ASP A 338 10.17 16.60 -38.35
C ASP A 338 9.51 17.04 -37.02
N GLU A 339 8.53 16.26 -36.54
CA GLU A 339 7.86 16.49 -35.25
C GLU A 339 8.83 16.54 -34.06
N GLN A 340 9.81 15.62 -34.02
CA GLN A 340 10.83 15.63 -32.98
C GLN A 340 11.80 16.81 -33.13
N THR A 341 12.20 17.15 -34.36
CA THR A 341 13.10 18.25 -34.67
C THR A 341 12.48 19.59 -34.27
N ASP A 342 11.21 19.79 -34.62
CA ASP A 342 10.43 20.98 -34.25
C ASP A 342 10.24 21.05 -32.72
N SER A 343 10.00 19.92 -32.07
CA SER A 343 9.94 19.84 -30.60
C SER A 343 11.26 20.26 -29.96
N VAL A 344 12.40 19.76 -30.45
CA VAL A 344 13.72 20.15 -29.91
C VAL A 344 13.99 21.63 -30.09
N ALA A 345 13.72 22.18 -31.29
CA ALA A 345 13.92 23.59 -31.59
C ALA A 345 13.00 24.50 -30.76
N GLY A 346 11.74 24.09 -30.59
CA GLY A 346 10.75 24.84 -29.82
C GLY A 346 11.06 24.85 -28.34
N VAL A 347 11.36 23.70 -27.74
CA VAL A 347 11.61 23.54 -26.30
C VAL A 347 12.74 24.45 -25.80
N VAL A 348 13.87 24.50 -26.51
CA VAL A 348 15.01 25.33 -26.08
C VAL A 348 14.71 26.83 -26.08
N GLY A 349 13.66 27.26 -26.80
CA GLY A 349 13.18 28.63 -26.85
C GLY A 349 12.14 29.00 -25.79
N GLN A 350 11.70 28.04 -24.95
CA GLN A 350 10.68 28.28 -23.93
C GLN A 350 11.29 28.26 -22.52
N SER A 351 10.83 29.17 -21.64
CA SER A 351 11.19 29.15 -20.22
C SER A 351 10.53 28.00 -19.47
N VAL A 352 9.30 27.66 -19.84
CA VAL A 352 8.59 26.48 -19.35
C VAL A 352 7.86 25.80 -20.50
N SER A 353 7.97 24.48 -20.58
CA SER A 353 7.28 23.71 -21.62
C SER A 353 7.00 22.27 -21.19
N VAL A 354 6.10 21.62 -21.91
CA VAL A 354 5.76 20.20 -21.76
C VAL A 354 6.13 19.45 -23.03
N LEU A 355 6.85 18.33 -22.91
CA LEU A 355 7.01 17.34 -23.96
C LEU A 355 6.19 16.10 -23.61
N THR A 356 5.20 15.77 -24.44
CA THR A 356 4.31 14.63 -24.21
C THR A 356 4.33 13.67 -25.39
N GLY A 357 3.97 12.41 -25.16
CA GLY A 357 3.83 11.42 -26.21
C GLY A 357 3.57 10.04 -25.66
N GLY A 358 2.97 9.17 -26.46
CA GLY A 358 2.72 7.77 -26.09
C GLY A 358 3.99 6.89 -26.10
N PRO A 359 3.84 5.59 -25.86
CA PRO A 359 4.90 4.60 -26.08
C PRO A 359 5.29 4.58 -27.56
N GLY A 360 6.58 4.45 -27.87
CA GLY A 360 7.05 4.33 -29.26
C GLY A 360 7.12 5.63 -30.07
N CYS A 361 6.73 6.79 -29.51
CA CYS A 361 6.86 8.10 -30.18
C CYS A 361 8.28 8.72 -30.06
N GLY A 362 9.23 8.02 -29.44
CA GLY A 362 10.63 8.46 -29.36
C GLY A 362 10.94 9.60 -28.37
N LYS A 363 10.11 9.78 -27.32
CA LYS A 363 10.33 10.79 -26.26
C LYS A 363 11.77 10.84 -25.75
N THR A 364 12.35 9.68 -25.43
CA THR A 364 13.72 9.61 -24.88
C THR A 364 14.77 10.04 -25.90
N THR A 365 14.57 9.76 -27.20
CA THR A 365 15.44 10.22 -28.28
C THR A 365 15.38 11.74 -28.43
N THR A 366 14.17 12.32 -28.41
CA THR A 366 13.96 13.77 -28.42
C THR A 366 14.60 14.43 -27.19
N THR A 367 14.42 13.84 -26.02
CA THR A 367 15.00 14.33 -24.75
C THR A 367 16.52 14.35 -24.82
N LYS A 368 17.15 13.28 -25.34
CA LYS A 368 18.60 13.23 -25.54
C LYS A 368 19.10 14.34 -26.46
N ALA A 369 18.38 14.62 -27.55
CA ALA A 369 18.72 15.71 -28.46
C ALA A 369 18.56 17.10 -27.79
N ILE A 370 17.49 17.31 -27.00
CA ILE A 370 17.29 18.54 -26.21
C ILE A 370 18.46 18.76 -25.23
N VAL A 371 18.85 17.74 -24.47
CA VAL A 371 19.96 17.82 -23.51
C VAL A 371 21.27 18.16 -24.21
N GLN A 372 21.58 17.50 -25.33
CA GLN A 372 22.82 17.76 -26.08
C GLN A 372 22.84 19.16 -26.69
N LEU A 373 21.73 19.64 -27.22
CA LEU A 373 21.61 21.00 -27.73
C LEU A 373 21.76 22.03 -26.60
N ALA A 374 21.10 21.84 -25.46
CA ALA A 374 21.20 22.73 -24.30
C ALA A 374 22.65 22.84 -23.79
N VAL A 375 23.37 21.72 -23.70
CA VAL A 375 24.80 21.71 -23.35
C VAL A 375 25.63 22.43 -24.42
N ALA A 376 25.34 22.23 -25.71
CA ALA A 376 26.03 22.93 -26.79
C ALA A 376 25.75 24.45 -26.79
N MET A 377 24.64 24.87 -26.19
CA MET A 377 24.30 26.28 -25.91
C MET A 377 24.96 26.81 -24.63
N GLY A 378 25.74 26.00 -23.90
CA GLY A 378 26.43 26.38 -22.69
C GLY A 378 25.58 26.35 -21.42
N ARG A 379 24.42 25.67 -21.43
CA ARG A 379 23.52 25.56 -20.26
C ARG A 379 23.97 24.45 -19.31
N LYS A 380 23.91 24.71 -18.00
CA LYS A 380 24.02 23.68 -16.95
C LYS A 380 22.68 22.95 -16.82
N VAL A 381 22.61 21.73 -17.35
CA VAL A 381 21.39 20.91 -17.38
C VAL A 381 21.30 20.02 -16.13
N LEU A 382 20.16 20.05 -15.43
CA LEU A 382 19.82 19.14 -14.34
C LEU A 382 18.73 18.17 -14.80
N LEU A 383 18.94 16.88 -14.57
CA LEU A 383 18.03 15.81 -14.97
C LEU A 383 17.39 15.20 -13.73
N ALA A 384 16.06 15.15 -13.71
CA ALA A 384 15.31 14.65 -12.57
C ALA A 384 14.19 13.70 -12.99
N ALA A 385 13.81 12.80 -12.08
CA ALA A 385 12.57 12.03 -12.20
C ALA A 385 11.94 11.78 -10.82
N PRO A 386 10.63 11.47 -10.73
CA PRO A 386 9.97 11.19 -9.46
C PRO A 386 10.48 9.94 -8.74
N THR A 387 10.99 8.93 -9.47
CA THR A 387 11.43 7.64 -8.90
C THR A 387 12.88 7.30 -9.22
N GLY A 388 13.50 6.48 -8.37
CA GLY A 388 14.88 6.01 -8.53
C GLY A 388 15.09 5.31 -9.88
N ARG A 389 14.21 4.35 -10.22
CA ARG A 389 14.26 3.62 -11.49
C ARG A 389 14.13 4.52 -12.73
N ALA A 390 13.23 5.50 -12.69
CA ALA A 390 13.09 6.45 -13.80
C ALA A 390 14.37 7.29 -13.98
N SER A 391 14.95 7.78 -12.87
CA SER A 391 16.20 8.55 -12.92
C SER A 391 17.40 7.72 -13.42
N GLN A 392 17.52 6.46 -12.99
CA GLN A 392 18.58 5.54 -13.46
C GLN A 392 18.48 5.31 -14.97
N ARG A 393 17.27 4.99 -15.47
CA ARG A 393 17.05 4.79 -16.90
C ARG A 393 17.32 6.06 -17.70
N MET A 394 16.85 7.21 -17.21
CA MET A 394 17.11 8.50 -17.83
C MET A 394 18.62 8.73 -17.94
N ALA A 395 19.38 8.42 -16.89
CA ALA A 395 20.84 8.53 -16.89
C ALA A 395 21.52 7.60 -17.91
N GLU A 396 21.08 6.34 -17.98
CA GLU A 396 21.61 5.35 -18.94
C GLU A 396 21.40 5.77 -20.40
N VAL A 397 20.21 6.26 -20.76
CA VAL A 397 19.89 6.59 -22.16
C VAL A 397 20.48 7.92 -22.59
N ILE A 398 20.46 8.93 -21.70
CA ILE A 398 20.98 10.27 -21.98
C ILE A 398 22.50 10.29 -21.86
N GLY A 399 23.09 9.44 -21.01
CA GLY A 399 24.53 9.39 -20.75
C GLY A 399 25.03 10.49 -19.81
N ARG A 400 24.18 10.93 -18.88
CA ARG A 400 24.47 11.97 -17.87
C ARG A 400 23.85 11.61 -16.54
N GLU A 401 24.39 12.11 -15.43
CA GLU A 401 23.78 11.89 -14.12
C GLU A 401 22.36 12.45 -14.07
N ALA A 402 21.42 11.64 -13.58
CA ALA A 402 20.06 12.04 -13.27
C ALA A 402 19.72 11.57 -11.86
N GLN A 403 18.92 12.36 -11.15
CA GLN A 403 18.61 12.14 -9.74
C GLN A 403 17.09 12.07 -9.53
N THR A 404 16.66 11.57 -8.37
CA THR A 404 15.26 11.73 -7.98
C THR A 404 14.99 13.18 -7.62
N ILE A 405 13.75 13.67 -7.80
CA ILE A 405 13.39 15.04 -7.39
C ILE A 405 13.66 15.25 -5.89
N HIS A 406 13.42 14.23 -5.06
CA HIS A 406 13.70 14.30 -3.62
C HIS A 406 15.18 14.48 -3.31
N ARG A 407 16.07 13.82 -4.08
CA ARG A 407 17.51 13.98 -3.93
C ARG A 407 17.98 15.33 -4.46
N LEU A 408 17.43 15.77 -5.59
CA LEU A 408 17.74 17.06 -6.20
C LEU A 408 17.39 18.22 -5.27
N LEU A 409 16.25 18.13 -4.57
CA LEU A 409 15.78 19.15 -3.64
C LEU A 409 16.35 19.00 -2.21
N VAL A 410 17.13 17.95 -1.96
CA VAL A 410 17.73 17.63 -0.65
C VAL A 410 16.65 17.52 0.44
N PHE A 411 15.85 16.46 0.37
CA PHE A 411 14.79 16.19 1.34
C PHE A 411 15.34 15.96 2.77
N ASP A 412 14.73 16.63 3.75
CA ASP A 412 14.99 16.45 5.18
C ASP A 412 13.91 15.56 5.80
N PRO A 413 14.23 14.31 6.20
CA PRO A 413 13.26 13.38 6.78
C PRO A 413 12.88 13.71 8.22
N VAL A 414 13.67 14.53 8.93
CA VAL A 414 13.42 14.87 10.34
C VAL A 414 12.46 16.04 10.45
N GLN A 415 12.71 17.10 9.69
CA GLN A 415 11.85 18.28 9.67
C GLN A 415 10.64 18.12 8.75
N GLY A 416 10.70 17.20 7.78
CA GLY A 416 9.66 17.02 6.78
C GLY A 416 9.63 18.21 5.82
N GLY A 417 10.57 18.25 4.88
CA GLY A 417 10.68 19.35 3.92
C GLY A 417 11.86 19.21 2.97
N PHE A 418 12.12 20.26 2.19
CA PHE A 418 13.25 20.32 1.25
C PHE A 418 14.17 21.47 1.65
N LYS A 419 15.49 21.26 1.55
CA LYS A 419 16.46 22.35 1.80
C LYS A 419 16.54 23.31 0.63
N LYS A 420 16.37 22.82 -0.60
CA LYS A 420 16.29 23.67 -1.79
C LYS A 420 14.92 24.31 -1.91
N GLY A 421 14.90 25.59 -2.24
CA GLY A 421 13.68 26.40 -2.30
C GLY A 421 13.97 27.80 -2.83
N GLU A 422 13.15 28.77 -2.45
CA GLU A 422 13.28 30.16 -2.92
C GLU A 422 14.56 30.84 -2.39
N GLU A 423 14.91 30.58 -1.13
CA GLU A 423 16.11 31.15 -0.48
C GLU A 423 17.42 30.46 -0.90
N ASP A 424 17.36 29.16 -1.21
CA ASP A 424 18.48 28.37 -1.74
C ASP A 424 18.05 27.60 -3.01
N PRO A 425 18.07 28.26 -4.18
CA PRO A 425 17.65 27.63 -5.44
C PRO A 425 18.58 26.50 -5.91
N LEU A 426 18.09 25.77 -6.92
CA LEU A 426 18.90 24.79 -7.64
C LEU A 426 20.01 25.46 -8.46
N GLU A 427 21.17 24.81 -8.51
CA GLU A 427 22.29 25.28 -9.32
C GLU A 427 22.21 24.73 -10.75
N GLY A 428 21.28 25.23 -11.57
CA GLY A 428 21.15 24.82 -12.96
C GLY A 428 20.37 25.83 -13.81
N ASP A 429 20.68 25.88 -15.10
CA ASP A 429 20.04 26.79 -16.05
C ASP A 429 18.85 26.13 -16.77
N PHE A 430 18.85 24.79 -16.86
CA PHE A 430 17.79 24.04 -17.51
C PHE A 430 17.48 22.75 -16.73
N ILE A 431 16.31 22.72 -16.11
CA ILE A 431 15.82 21.59 -15.32
C ILE A 431 14.88 20.77 -16.21
N ILE A 432 15.19 19.50 -16.40
CA ILE A 432 14.40 18.56 -17.19
C ILE A 432 13.91 17.46 -16.28
N VAL A 433 12.58 17.31 -16.21
CA VAL A 433 11.91 16.32 -15.37
C VAL A 433 11.20 15.31 -16.25
N ASP A 434 11.53 14.03 -16.11
CA ASP A 434 10.87 12.92 -16.83
C ASP A 434 9.85 12.20 -15.94
N GLU A 435 8.94 11.44 -16.56
CA GLU A 435 7.83 10.74 -15.89
C GLU A 435 6.91 11.67 -15.08
N CYS A 436 6.64 12.87 -15.61
CA CYS A 436 5.85 13.91 -14.94
C CYS A 436 4.38 13.55 -14.70
N SER A 437 3.86 12.47 -15.29
CA SER A 437 2.54 11.92 -14.97
C SER A 437 2.43 11.49 -13.49
N MET A 438 3.58 11.23 -12.84
CA MET A 438 3.66 10.86 -11.43
C MET A 438 3.76 12.05 -10.47
N LEU A 439 3.81 13.29 -10.96
CA LEU A 439 3.90 14.48 -10.09
C LEU A 439 2.58 14.79 -9.39
N ASP A 440 2.64 14.94 -8.07
CA ASP A 440 1.55 15.51 -7.27
C ASP A 440 1.76 17.03 -7.11
N ILE A 441 0.72 17.71 -6.61
CA ILE A 441 0.73 19.17 -6.50
C ILE A 441 1.80 19.68 -5.53
N SER A 442 2.01 18.99 -4.40
CA SER A 442 2.96 19.41 -3.36
C SER A 442 4.42 19.26 -3.81
N LEU A 443 4.77 18.15 -4.47
CA LEU A 443 6.11 17.96 -5.02
C LEU A 443 6.39 18.95 -6.16
N THR A 444 5.38 19.24 -6.99
CA THR A 444 5.49 20.24 -8.05
C THR A 444 5.71 21.64 -7.48
N ALA A 445 4.95 22.03 -6.46
CA ALA A 445 5.11 23.31 -5.77
C ALA A 445 6.52 23.45 -5.20
N SER A 446 7.03 22.39 -4.56
CA SER A 446 8.38 22.36 -3.99
C SER A 446 9.48 22.44 -5.05
N LEU A 447 9.34 21.71 -6.16
CA LEU A 447 10.26 21.76 -7.29
C LEU A 447 10.32 23.17 -7.90
N LEU A 448 9.16 23.76 -8.19
CA LEU A 448 9.07 25.06 -8.85
C LEU A 448 9.64 26.20 -7.99
N LYS A 449 9.40 26.18 -6.68
CA LYS A 449 10.02 27.12 -5.73
C LYS A 449 11.55 27.10 -5.77
N ALA A 450 12.14 25.95 -6.08
CA ALA A 450 13.59 25.80 -6.14
C ALA A 450 14.19 26.17 -7.50
N ILE A 451 13.39 26.57 -8.49
CA ILE A 451 13.91 26.94 -9.82
C ILE A 451 14.48 28.37 -9.79
N PRO A 452 15.78 28.56 -10.12
CA PRO A 452 16.39 29.88 -10.09
C PRO A 452 15.78 30.84 -11.12
N MET A 453 15.92 32.13 -10.89
CA MET A 453 15.50 33.17 -11.83
C MET A 453 16.22 33.02 -13.17
N GLY A 454 15.46 33.08 -14.28
CA GLY A 454 16.02 32.98 -15.63
C GLY A 454 16.28 31.56 -16.13
N ALA A 455 16.08 30.52 -15.31
CA ALA A 455 16.23 29.13 -15.73
C ALA A 455 15.01 28.62 -16.53
N GLN A 456 15.25 27.53 -17.27
CA GLN A 456 14.26 26.84 -18.07
C GLN A 456 13.79 25.56 -17.36
N VAL A 457 12.53 25.19 -17.54
CA VAL A 457 11.94 23.94 -17.03
C VAL A 457 11.24 23.19 -18.16
N LEU A 458 11.55 21.91 -18.30
CA LEU A 458 10.87 21.01 -19.22
C LEU A 458 10.23 19.86 -18.44
N PHE A 459 8.92 19.74 -18.55
CA PHE A 459 8.16 18.60 -18.03
C PHE A 459 7.98 17.56 -19.14
N ILE A 460 8.42 16.32 -18.91
CA ILE A 460 8.30 15.22 -19.88
C ILE A 460 7.42 14.13 -19.27
N GLY A 461 6.45 13.65 -20.04
CA GLY A 461 5.60 12.56 -19.55
C GLY A 461 4.62 12.02 -20.59
N ASP A 462 3.76 11.13 -20.13
CA ASP A 462 2.66 10.56 -20.91
C ASP A 462 1.36 10.81 -20.14
N ALA A 463 0.52 11.70 -20.65
CA ALA A 463 -0.72 12.12 -20.00
C ALA A 463 -1.80 11.03 -19.94
N ASP A 464 -1.62 9.94 -20.69
CA ASP A 464 -2.55 8.80 -20.74
C ASP A 464 -2.19 7.69 -19.74
N GLN A 465 -1.01 7.78 -19.12
CA GLN A 465 -0.65 6.91 -18.00
C GLN A 465 -1.46 7.24 -16.75
N LEU A 466 -1.33 6.37 -15.75
CA LEU A 466 -1.90 6.63 -14.43
C LEU A 466 -1.34 7.96 -13.87
N PRO A 467 -2.20 8.81 -13.29
CA PRO A 467 -1.77 10.01 -12.60
C PRO A 467 -1.00 9.65 -11.31
N SER A 468 -0.45 10.67 -10.66
CA SER A 468 0.24 10.56 -9.37
C SER A 468 -0.64 9.94 -8.29
N VAL A 469 -0.06 9.23 -7.32
CA VAL A 469 -0.84 8.72 -6.17
C VAL A 469 -1.34 9.88 -5.28
N GLY A 470 -0.56 10.96 -5.18
CA GLY A 470 -0.93 12.16 -4.43
C GLY A 470 -1.97 13.03 -5.14
N ALA A 471 -2.33 14.16 -4.51
CA ALA A 471 -3.33 15.09 -5.00
C ALA A 471 -2.91 15.83 -6.28
N GLY A 472 -3.90 16.12 -7.12
CA GLY A 472 -3.74 16.94 -8.31
C GLY A 472 -3.55 16.11 -9.58
N ASN A 473 -3.48 16.81 -10.70
CA ASN A 473 -3.33 16.23 -12.03
C ASN A 473 -2.41 17.11 -12.89
N VAL A 474 -1.24 17.42 -12.33
CA VAL A 474 -0.38 18.54 -12.74
C VAL A 474 -0.06 18.54 -14.23
N LEU A 475 0.51 17.45 -14.77
CA LEU A 475 0.90 17.37 -16.18
C LEU A 475 -0.28 17.63 -17.12
N LYS A 476 -1.42 16.99 -16.86
CA LYS A 476 -2.61 17.12 -17.69
C LYS A 476 -3.28 18.48 -17.53
N ASP A 477 -3.31 19.03 -16.32
CA ASP A 477 -3.86 20.37 -16.06
C ASP A 477 -3.01 21.48 -16.73
N MET A 478 -1.67 21.33 -16.74
CA MET A 478 -0.78 22.21 -17.50
C MET A 478 -1.06 22.14 -19.00
N MET A 479 -1.20 20.93 -19.55
CA MET A 479 -1.49 20.72 -20.97
C MET A 479 -2.87 21.28 -21.37
N ASP A 480 -3.90 20.94 -20.60
CA ASP A 480 -5.29 21.31 -20.88
C ASP A 480 -5.58 22.79 -20.62
N SER A 481 -4.67 23.52 -19.95
CA SER A 481 -4.80 24.95 -19.67
C SER A 481 -4.69 25.84 -20.92
N GLY A 482 -4.00 25.34 -21.97
CA GLY A 482 -3.70 26.11 -23.17
C GLY A 482 -2.71 27.27 -22.99
N ARG A 483 -2.09 27.44 -21.80
CA ARG A 483 -1.12 28.53 -21.53
C ARG A 483 0.33 28.08 -21.56
N ILE A 484 0.61 26.83 -21.19
CA ILE A 484 1.96 26.27 -21.22
C ILE A 484 2.21 25.66 -22.61
N PRO A 485 3.32 25.99 -23.30
CA PRO A 485 3.66 25.37 -24.57
C PRO A 485 3.76 23.84 -24.46
N VAL A 486 3.01 23.12 -25.29
CA VAL A 486 3.00 21.66 -25.34
C VAL A 486 3.54 21.17 -26.68
N PHE A 487 4.57 20.35 -26.62
CA PHE A 487 5.15 19.64 -27.75
C PHE A 487 4.71 18.18 -27.67
N ALA A 488 3.74 17.79 -28.50
CA ALA A 488 3.18 16.44 -28.50
C ALA A 488 3.81 15.60 -29.61
N LEU A 489 4.35 14.43 -29.25
CA LEU A 489 4.87 13.43 -30.19
C LEU A 489 3.81 12.37 -30.48
N THR A 490 3.33 12.34 -31.71
CA THR A 490 2.23 11.50 -32.20
C THR A 490 2.71 10.45 -33.20
N GLN A 491 3.84 10.68 -33.88
CA GLN A 491 4.37 9.77 -34.86
C GLN A 491 5.00 8.52 -34.22
N ILE A 492 4.38 7.36 -34.47
CA ILE A 492 4.94 6.05 -34.10
C ILE A 492 5.96 5.62 -35.15
N PHE A 493 7.19 5.32 -34.72
CA PHE A 493 8.26 4.88 -35.61
C PHE A 493 8.08 3.43 -36.10
N ARG A 494 8.68 3.08 -37.23
CA ARG A 494 8.47 1.81 -37.95
C ARG A 494 8.68 0.56 -37.07
N GLN A 495 9.71 0.55 -36.22
CA GLN A 495 9.94 -0.53 -35.25
C GLN A 495 8.80 -0.66 -34.23
N GLY A 496 8.16 0.46 -33.88
CA GLY A 496 6.99 0.50 -33.00
C GLY A 496 5.67 0.15 -33.67
N LYS A 497 5.53 0.33 -35.00
CA LYS A 497 4.33 -0.08 -35.76
C LYS A 497 4.20 -1.59 -35.92
N GLU A 498 5.32 -2.32 -35.94
CA GLU A 498 5.31 -3.79 -35.96
C GLU A 498 4.97 -4.38 -34.59
N SER A 499 5.24 -3.64 -33.51
CA SER A 499 4.91 -4.04 -32.14
C SER A 499 3.41 -3.98 -31.87
N LYS A 500 2.83 -5.11 -31.47
CA LYS A 500 1.45 -5.17 -30.98
C LYS A 500 1.31 -4.56 -29.60
N ILE A 501 2.36 -4.55 -28.77
CA ILE A 501 2.34 -3.85 -27.48
C ILE A 501 1.97 -2.37 -27.72
N ILE A 502 2.69 -1.69 -28.61
CA ILE A 502 2.45 -0.28 -28.93
C ILE A 502 1.10 -0.09 -29.61
N THR A 503 0.80 -0.89 -30.64
CA THR A 503 -0.47 -0.78 -31.39
C THR A 503 -1.68 -0.97 -30.47
N TYR A 504 -1.65 -1.98 -29.60
CA TYR A 504 -2.74 -2.24 -28.65
C TYR A 504 -2.79 -1.20 -27.53
N ALA A 505 -1.67 -0.62 -27.10
CA ALA A 505 -1.68 0.50 -26.16
C ALA A 505 -2.46 1.70 -26.71
N HIS A 506 -2.23 2.08 -27.97
CA HIS A 506 -3.00 3.16 -28.62
C HIS A 506 -4.49 2.81 -28.77
N GLN A 507 -4.83 1.56 -29.12
CA GLN A 507 -6.22 1.12 -29.19
C GLN A 507 -6.90 1.22 -27.82
N ILE A 508 -6.26 0.69 -26.76
CA ILE A 508 -6.76 0.75 -25.39
C ILE A 508 -6.98 2.21 -24.98
N ASN A 509 -6.01 3.09 -25.24
CA ASN A 509 -6.12 4.51 -24.91
C ASN A 509 -7.29 5.21 -25.64
N ALA A 510 -7.51 4.85 -26.91
CA ALA A 510 -8.66 5.31 -27.70
C ALA A 510 -10.00 4.67 -27.29
N GLY A 511 -10.02 3.78 -26.28
CA GLY A 511 -11.22 3.05 -25.87
C GLY A 511 -11.63 1.92 -26.82
N GLN A 512 -10.74 1.54 -27.74
CA GLN A 512 -10.94 0.46 -28.70
C GLN A 512 -10.39 -0.84 -28.12
N ILE A 513 -11.21 -1.90 -28.07
CA ILE A 513 -10.80 -3.18 -27.51
C ILE A 513 -9.86 -3.90 -28.49
N PRO A 514 -8.59 -4.16 -28.13
CA PRO A 514 -7.67 -4.83 -29.04
C PRO A 514 -8.04 -6.31 -29.21
N LYS A 515 -7.96 -6.79 -30.46
CA LYS A 515 -8.09 -8.21 -30.81
C LYS A 515 -6.76 -8.93 -30.59
N VAL A 516 -6.40 -9.12 -29.32
CA VAL A 516 -5.14 -9.77 -28.94
C VAL A 516 -5.20 -11.27 -29.23
N LYS A 517 -4.20 -11.85 -29.88
CA LYS A 517 -4.20 -13.26 -30.28
C LYS A 517 -3.94 -14.20 -29.10
N SER A 518 -4.50 -15.42 -29.16
CA SER A 518 -4.31 -16.44 -28.13
C SER A 518 -3.26 -17.46 -28.56
N PRO A 519 -2.19 -17.68 -27.77
CA PRO A 519 -1.19 -18.68 -28.10
C PRO A 519 -1.68 -20.12 -27.86
N ILE A 520 -2.79 -20.30 -27.13
CA ILE A 520 -3.46 -21.59 -26.95
C ILE A 520 -4.15 -22.00 -28.26
N GLN A 521 -4.73 -21.03 -28.98
CA GLN A 521 -5.30 -21.26 -30.31
C GLN A 521 -4.24 -21.74 -31.30
N GLN A 522 -3.11 -21.05 -31.32
CA GLN A 522 -2.05 -21.28 -32.30
C GLN A 522 -0.68 -20.98 -31.69
N LYS A 523 0.09 -22.04 -31.48
CA LYS A 523 1.41 -21.97 -30.80
C LYS A 523 2.42 -21.07 -31.51
N THR A 524 2.32 -20.87 -32.82
CA THR A 524 3.25 -20.02 -33.58
C THR A 524 3.21 -18.56 -33.14
N TYR A 525 2.13 -18.09 -32.51
CA TYR A 525 2.02 -16.71 -32.03
C TYR A 525 3.02 -16.35 -30.94
N TRP A 526 3.53 -17.32 -30.18
CA TRP A 526 4.65 -17.10 -29.26
C TRP A 526 5.91 -16.55 -29.94
N LYS A 527 6.10 -16.82 -31.24
CA LYS A 527 7.27 -16.34 -32.01
C LYS A 527 6.96 -15.12 -32.85
N SER A 528 5.70 -14.91 -33.24
CA SER A 528 5.33 -13.87 -34.21
C SER A 528 4.66 -12.65 -33.59
N GLU A 529 4.25 -12.69 -32.32
CA GLU A 529 3.55 -11.60 -31.65
C GLU A 529 4.20 -11.28 -30.30
N ASP A 530 4.44 -10.00 -30.04
CA ASP A 530 4.98 -9.47 -28.78
C ASP A 530 3.88 -9.20 -27.73
N CYS A 531 2.60 -9.23 -28.11
CA CYS A 531 1.47 -9.10 -27.17
C CYS A 531 0.44 -10.21 -27.37
N LEU A 532 0.20 -10.99 -26.32
CA LEU A 532 -0.62 -12.20 -26.33
C LEU A 532 -1.70 -12.15 -25.25
N PHE A 533 -2.75 -12.93 -25.44
CA PHE A 533 -3.84 -13.05 -24.47
C PHE A 533 -4.16 -14.51 -24.22
N ILE A 534 -4.03 -14.92 -22.96
CA ILE A 534 -4.37 -16.25 -22.49
C ILE A 534 -5.72 -16.17 -21.78
N ASP A 535 -6.72 -16.82 -22.38
CA ASP A 535 -8.05 -16.93 -21.81
C ASP A 535 -7.98 -17.82 -20.56
N ALA A 536 -8.26 -17.27 -19.40
CA ALA A 536 -8.16 -17.96 -18.12
C ALA A 536 -9.23 -17.45 -17.13
N GLU A 537 -9.77 -18.35 -16.32
CA GLU A 537 -10.72 -18.02 -15.27
C GLU A 537 -10.10 -18.19 -13.88
N GLU A 538 -10.60 -17.41 -12.94
CA GLU A 538 -10.26 -17.50 -11.52
C GLU A 538 -11.53 -17.39 -10.70
N ALA A 539 -11.64 -18.20 -9.65
CA ALA A 539 -12.86 -18.26 -8.85
C ALA A 539 -13.09 -16.94 -8.12
N THR A 540 -14.29 -16.37 -8.24
CA THR A 540 -14.73 -15.27 -7.36
C THR A 540 -14.66 -15.67 -5.89
N GLN A 541 -14.65 -14.71 -4.96
CA GLN A 541 -14.61 -15.02 -3.52
C GLN A 541 -15.70 -16.01 -3.08
N PRO A 542 -16.99 -15.88 -3.49
CA PRO A 542 -18.00 -16.87 -3.16
C PRO A 542 -17.72 -18.26 -3.74
N GLN A 543 -17.24 -18.34 -4.99
CA GLN A 543 -16.89 -19.61 -5.64
C GLN A 543 -15.72 -20.29 -4.93
N ALA A 544 -14.64 -19.55 -4.64
CA ALA A 544 -13.47 -20.09 -3.93
C ALA A 544 -13.83 -20.60 -2.53
N GLN A 545 -14.68 -19.86 -1.80
CA GLN A 545 -15.18 -20.28 -0.49
C GLN A 545 -16.04 -21.54 -0.60
N PHE A 546 -16.89 -21.63 -1.62
CA PHE A 546 -17.72 -22.81 -1.85
C PHE A 546 -16.87 -24.04 -2.18
N ILE A 547 -15.92 -23.95 -3.13
CA ILE A 547 -14.96 -25.00 -3.47
C ILE A 547 -14.24 -25.47 -2.21
N LYS A 548 -13.65 -24.55 -1.45
CA LYS A 548 -12.89 -24.87 -0.24
C LYS A 548 -13.74 -25.53 0.84
N LYS A 549 -14.98 -25.07 1.03
CA LYS A 549 -15.91 -25.63 2.02
C LYS A 549 -16.28 -27.07 1.66
N ILE A 550 -16.55 -27.35 0.39
CA ILE A 550 -16.84 -28.71 -0.08
C ILE A 550 -15.58 -29.58 -0.03
N GLN A 551 -14.50 -29.19 -0.70
CA GLN A 551 -13.30 -30.04 -0.83
C GLN A 551 -12.50 -30.24 0.46
N LYS A 552 -12.42 -29.23 1.35
CA LYS A 552 -11.62 -29.34 2.58
C LYS A 552 -12.47 -29.76 3.77
N THR A 553 -13.58 -29.07 4.01
CA THR A 553 -14.37 -29.30 5.22
C THR A 553 -15.19 -30.57 5.09
N MET A 554 -15.94 -30.75 4.01
CA MET A 554 -16.77 -31.96 3.84
C MET A 554 -15.90 -33.21 3.68
N LYS A 555 -14.84 -33.15 2.87
CA LYS A 555 -13.89 -34.27 2.73
C LYS A 555 -13.27 -34.69 4.07
N SER A 556 -12.82 -33.72 4.89
CA SER A 556 -12.26 -34.01 6.21
C SER A 556 -13.28 -34.62 7.18
N VAL A 557 -14.54 -34.21 7.10
CA VAL A 557 -15.64 -34.79 7.91
C VAL A 557 -15.86 -36.25 7.51
N LEU A 558 -15.95 -36.52 6.22
CA LEU A 558 -16.17 -37.87 5.70
C LEU A 558 -14.96 -38.80 5.94
N GLU A 559 -13.73 -38.27 5.84
CA GLU A 559 -12.51 -39.00 6.20
C GLU A 559 -12.41 -39.32 7.70
N SER A 560 -13.08 -38.56 8.56
CA SER A 560 -13.17 -38.84 10.00
C SER A 560 -14.24 -39.87 10.38
N GLY A 561 -14.90 -40.48 9.38
CA GLY A 561 -15.98 -41.46 9.58
C GLY A 561 -17.31 -40.84 10.01
N GLN A 562 -17.47 -39.52 9.89
CA GLN A 562 -18.70 -38.81 10.23
C GLN A 562 -19.59 -38.63 9.00
N THR A 563 -20.91 -38.71 9.19
CA THR A 563 -21.89 -38.49 8.13
C THR A 563 -22.04 -37.00 7.83
N ALA A 564 -21.95 -36.62 6.55
CA ALA A 564 -22.27 -35.27 6.09
C ALA A 564 -23.63 -35.25 5.39
N VAL A 565 -24.32 -34.11 5.46
CA VAL A 565 -25.60 -33.91 4.79
C VAL A 565 -25.53 -32.66 3.93
N VAL A 566 -25.93 -32.76 2.67
CA VAL A 566 -26.09 -31.63 1.75
C VAL A 566 -27.54 -31.20 1.77
N ARG A 567 -27.78 -29.91 1.97
CA ARG A 567 -29.12 -29.31 1.84
C ARG A 567 -29.15 -28.42 0.61
N GLU A 568 -30.03 -28.76 -0.32
CA GLU A 568 -30.30 -27.99 -1.51
C GLU A 568 -31.26 -26.82 -1.19
N ALA A 569 -31.22 -25.76 -2.02
CA ALA A 569 -31.98 -24.54 -1.78
C ALA A 569 -33.50 -24.72 -1.96
N ASP A 570 -33.92 -25.74 -2.69
CA ASP A 570 -35.31 -26.16 -2.85
C ASP A 570 -35.85 -26.96 -1.65
N GLY A 571 -34.96 -27.29 -0.69
CA GLY A 571 -35.31 -27.98 0.54
C GLY A 571 -34.99 -29.47 0.55
N HIS A 572 -34.51 -30.06 -0.55
CA HIS A 572 -34.10 -31.46 -0.58
C HIS A 572 -32.80 -31.69 0.20
N TYR A 573 -32.70 -32.87 0.81
CA TYR A 573 -31.52 -33.29 1.56
C TYR A 573 -30.95 -34.58 0.99
N GLN A 574 -29.62 -34.59 0.86
CA GLN A 574 -28.86 -35.75 0.43
C GLN A 574 -27.82 -36.10 1.48
N ARG A 575 -27.75 -37.39 1.84
CA ARG A 575 -26.69 -37.96 2.66
C ARG A 575 -25.45 -38.15 1.80
N VAL A 576 -24.29 -37.79 2.34
CA VAL A 576 -22.99 -38.05 1.72
C VAL A 576 -22.25 -39.11 2.53
N GLU A 577 -21.87 -40.22 1.89
CA GLU A 577 -21.10 -41.31 2.52
C GLU A 577 -19.80 -41.59 1.77
N LYS A 578 -18.80 -42.17 2.43
CA LYS A 578 -17.52 -42.57 1.81
C LYS A 578 -17.43 -44.10 1.73
N ALA A 579 -17.28 -44.67 0.55
CA ALA A 579 -17.14 -46.12 0.33
C ALA A 579 -15.96 -46.44 -0.61
N GLU A 580 -15.11 -47.38 -0.19
CA GLU A 580 -13.86 -47.85 -0.84
C GLU A 580 -12.84 -46.73 -1.13
N GLU A 581 -13.17 -45.76 -1.98
CA GLU A 581 -12.43 -44.51 -2.20
C GLU A 581 -13.33 -43.35 -2.72
N ASP A 582 -14.62 -43.61 -2.97
CA ASP A 582 -15.58 -42.69 -3.57
C ASP A 582 -16.60 -42.15 -2.55
N TYR A 583 -17.22 -41.02 -2.89
CA TYR A 583 -18.31 -40.42 -2.10
C TYR A 583 -19.67 -40.70 -2.75
N TYR A 584 -20.72 -41.08 -2.05
CA TYR A 584 -22.04 -41.32 -2.65
C TYR A 584 -23.08 -40.35 -2.10
N LEU A 585 -23.97 -39.87 -2.97
CA LEU A 585 -25.11 -39.03 -2.60
C LEU A 585 -26.39 -39.88 -2.62
N GLU A 586 -27.08 -39.93 -1.49
CA GLU A 586 -28.34 -40.67 -1.32
C GLU A 586 -29.44 -39.74 -0.82
N ASN A 587 -30.64 -39.83 -1.40
CA ASN A 587 -31.78 -39.01 -0.98
C ASN A 587 -32.26 -39.43 0.41
N LEU A 588 -32.50 -38.45 1.29
CA LEU A 588 -32.99 -38.70 2.64
C LEU A 588 -34.52 -38.56 2.72
N GLU A 589 -35.17 -39.50 3.40
CA GLU A 589 -36.58 -39.37 3.78
C GLU A 589 -36.74 -38.46 5.01
N GLU A 590 -37.94 -37.90 5.22
CA GLU A 590 -38.23 -36.96 6.30
C GLU A 590 -38.01 -37.59 7.69
N THR A 591 -38.33 -38.88 7.83
CA THR A 591 -38.13 -39.70 9.04
C THR A 591 -36.65 -39.91 9.36
N GLU A 592 -35.82 -40.20 8.36
CA GLU A 592 -34.36 -40.34 8.50
C GLU A 592 -33.71 -39.00 8.87
N LEU A 593 -34.21 -37.91 8.30
CA LEU A 593 -33.72 -36.57 8.58
C LEU A 593 -33.96 -36.15 10.05
N GLU A 594 -35.11 -36.51 10.61
CA GLU A 594 -35.40 -36.31 12.03
C GLU A 594 -34.47 -37.12 12.94
N GLN A 595 -34.15 -38.35 12.55
CA GLN A 595 -33.23 -39.21 13.28
C GLN A 595 -31.81 -38.63 13.29
N ILE A 596 -31.30 -38.23 12.12
CA ILE A 596 -29.99 -37.58 11.95
C ILE A 596 -29.91 -36.27 12.77
N ARG A 597 -31.00 -35.51 12.86
CA ARG A 597 -31.08 -34.29 13.70
C ARG A 597 -30.99 -34.61 15.19
N ARG A 598 -31.58 -35.72 15.65
CA ARG A 598 -31.51 -36.18 17.05
C ARG A 598 -30.11 -36.66 17.43
N GLU A 599 -29.33 -37.15 16.47
CA GLU A 599 -27.93 -37.60 16.65
C GLU A 599 -26.91 -36.43 16.68
N GLY A 600 -27.35 -35.18 16.50
CA GLY A 600 -26.48 -34.00 16.61
C GLY A 600 -25.64 -33.69 15.35
N ILE A 601 -25.95 -34.33 14.22
CA ILE A 601 -25.25 -34.19 12.91
C ILE A 601 -25.51 -32.83 12.24
N SER A 602 -26.37 -31.97 12.81
CA SER A 602 -26.65 -30.60 12.32
C SER A 602 -25.40 -29.71 12.13
N LYS A 603 -24.28 -30.05 12.78
CA LYS A 603 -22.97 -29.38 12.60
C LYS A 603 -22.35 -29.63 11.21
N TYR A 604 -22.73 -30.70 10.52
CA TYR A 604 -22.16 -31.15 9.24
C TYR A 604 -23.16 -31.02 8.08
N THR A 605 -24.19 -30.19 8.25
CA THR A 605 -25.11 -29.83 7.17
C THR A 605 -24.52 -28.72 6.30
N PHE A 606 -24.37 -28.99 5.01
CA PHE A 606 -23.85 -28.07 4.01
C PHE A 606 -24.99 -27.51 3.17
N ASN A 607 -25.37 -26.26 3.46
CA ASN A 607 -26.34 -25.56 2.64
C ASN A 607 -25.69 -25.10 1.33
N VAL A 608 -26.25 -25.53 0.19
CA VAL A 608 -25.85 -25.06 -1.14
C VAL A 608 -26.57 -23.74 -1.44
N PRO A 609 -25.84 -22.63 -1.63
CA PRO A 609 -26.45 -21.36 -2.00
C PRO A 609 -27.17 -21.47 -3.35
N GLN A 610 -28.29 -20.75 -3.51
CA GLN A 610 -29.13 -20.78 -4.72
C GLN A 610 -28.32 -20.59 -6.02
N GLN A 611 -27.29 -19.75 -6.01
CA GLN A 611 -26.42 -19.48 -7.15
C GLN A 611 -25.50 -20.66 -7.57
N PHE A 612 -25.38 -21.70 -6.75
CA PHE A 612 -24.58 -22.90 -7.00
C PHE A 612 -25.45 -24.18 -7.10
N MET A 613 -26.76 -24.04 -7.25
CA MET A 613 -27.67 -25.18 -7.40
C MET A 613 -27.42 -26.02 -8.67
N HIS A 614 -26.82 -25.43 -9.69
CA HIS A 614 -26.45 -26.15 -10.91
C HIS A 614 -25.17 -26.99 -10.75
N VAL A 615 -24.53 -26.97 -9.58
CA VAL A 615 -23.25 -27.63 -9.35
C VAL A 615 -23.48 -29.03 -8.81
N ASP A 616 -22.94 -30.02 -9.51
CA ASP A 616 -22.86 -31.40 -9.01
C ASP A 616 -21.84 -31.47 -7.85
N VAL A 617 -22.36 -31.67 -6.63
CA VAL A 617 -21.56 -31.71 -5.40
C VAL A 617 -20.65 -32.93 -5.35
N TYR A 618 -21.10 -34.08 -5.87
CA TYR A 618 -20.29 -35.30 -5.94
C TYR A 618 -19.07 -35.09 -6.82
N GLN A 619 -19.28 -34.54 -8.03
CA GLN A 619 -18.16 -34.25 -8.92
C GLN A 619 -17.21 -33.21 -8.30
N LEU A 620 -17.74 -32.20 -7.61
CA LEU A 620 -16.92 -31.17 -6.98
C LEU A 620 -16.04 -31.73 -5.84
N LEU A 621 -16.57 -32.65 -5.02
CA LEU A 621 -15.84 -33.35 -3.96
C LEU A 621 -14.65 -34.14 -4.51
N ASN A 622 -14.85 -34.82 -5.64
CA ASN A 622 -13.85 -35.68 -6.28
C ASN A 622 -12.92 -34.95 -7.25
N SER A 623 -12.89 -33.61 -7.22
CA SER A 623 -12.03 -32.86 -8.13
C SER A 623 -10.56 -33.01 -7.71
N PRO A 624 -9.66 -33.48 -8.60
CA PRO A 624 -8.25 -33.72 -8.27
C PRO A 624 -7.45 -32.42 -8.09
N SER A 625 -7.96 -31.29 -8.59
CA SER A 625 -7.31 -29.99 -8.48
C SER A 625 -8.32 -28.88 -8.26
N TYR A 626 -7.83 -27.72 -7.84
CA TYR A 626 -8.64 -26.51 -7.71
C TYR A 626 -9.19 -26.04 -9.07
N ALA A 627 -8.41 -26.17 -10.15
CA ALA A 627 -8.84 -25.82 -11.50
C ALA A 627 -10.01 -26.70 -11.97
N ASP A 628 -9.95 -28.01 -11.71
CA ASP A 628 -11.04 -28.95 -12.03
C ASP A 628 -12.30 -28.63 -11.23
N GLY A 629 -12.16 -28.34 -9.93
CA GLY A 629 -13.29 -27.92 -9.10
C GLY A 629 -13.92 -26.61 -9.58
N LEU A 630 -13.11 -25.65 -10.04
CA LEU A 630 -13.61 -24.40 -10.62
C LEU A 630 -14.36 -24.65 -11.93
N GLN A 631 -13.83 -25.51 -12.81
CA GLN A 631 -14.47 -25.86 -14.08
C GLN A 631 -15.89 -26.41 -13.87
N LYS A 632 -16.07 -27.26 -12.84
CA LYS A 632 -17.38 -27.85 -12.48
C LYS A 632 -18.40 -26.85 -11.95
N ILE A 633 -17.96 -25.69 -11.44
CA ILE A 633 -18.85 -24.65 -10.91
C ILE A 633 -19.26 -23.64 -11.99
N LEU A 634 -18.44 -23.44 -13.01
CA LEU A 634 -18.70 -22.46 -14.05
C LEU A 634 -19.78 -22.98 -15.01
N LYS A 635 -20.80 -22.16 -15.28
CA LYS A 635 -21.89 -22.47 -16.24
C LYS A 635 -21.44 -22.55 -17.71
N GLY A 636 -20.15 -22.31 -17.97
CA GLY A 636 -19.54 -22.34 -19.28
C GLY A 636 -18.08 -21.89 -19.19
N VAL A 637 -17.19 -22.65 -19.83
CA VAL A 637 -15.76 -22.37 -19.91
C VAL A 637 -15.39 -22.16 -21.36
N HIS A 638 -14.60 -21.13 -21.66
CA HIS A 638 -14.21 -20.85 -23.04
C HIS A 638 -13.40 -22.04 -23.60
N PRO A 639 -13.56 -22.46 -24.88
CA PRO A 639 -12.87 -23.64 -25.41
C PRO A 639 -11.35 -23.60 -25.27
N TRP A 640 -10.75 -22.40 -25.30
CA TRP A 640 -9.31 -22.21 -25.15
C TRP A 640 -8.91 -21.70 -23.78
N SER A 641 -9.79 -21.85 -22.80
CA SER A 641 -9.47 -21.57 -21.41
C SER A 641 -8.34 -22.47 -20.92
N THR A 642 -7.50 -21.94 -20.04
CA THR A 642 -6.49 -22.70 -19.29
C THR A 642 -7.09 -23.77 -18.37
N LEU A 643 -8.36 -23.65 -17.97
CA LEU A 643 -9.03 -24.65 -17.13
C LEU A 643 -9.14 -25.99 -17.85
N ASN A 644 -9.34 -26.00 -19.17
CA ASN A 644 -9.36 -27.22 -19.98
C ASN A 644 -8.00 -27.94 -20.02
N TYR A 645 -6.95 -27.30 -19.52
CA TYR A 645 -5.61 -27.84 -19.39
C TYR A 645 -5.20 -28.04 -17.91
N GLY A 646 -6.15 -27.89 -16.98
CA GLY A 646 -5.92 -28.07 -15.54
C GLY A 646 -5.27 -26.89 -14.82
N PHE A 647 -5.31 -25.68 -15.39
CA PHE A 647 -4.71 -24.48 -14.78
C PHE A 647 -5.75 -23.39 -14.53
N SER A 648 -5.87 -22.95 -13.28
CA SER A 648 -6.54 -21.68 -12.98
C SER A 648 -5.71 -20.50 -13.50
N ALA A 649 -6.27 -19.30 -13.47
CA ALA A 649 -5.54 -18.10 -13.83
C ALA A 649 -4.25 -17.91 -13.00
N SER A 650 -4.33 -18.10 -11.67
CA SER A 650 -3.16 -17.99 -10.80
C SER A 650 -2.10 -19.06 -11.09
N ASP A 651 -2.51 -20.30 -11.36
CA ASP A 651 -1.58 -21.37 -11.76
C ASP A 651 -0.86 -21.03 -13.08
N MET A 652 -1.61 -20.48 -14.04
CA MET A 652 -1.02 -20.11 -15.33
C MET A 652 -0.07 -18.92 -15.20
N VAL A 653 -0.33 -17.95 -14.33
CA VAL A 653 0.64 -16.87 -14.03
C VAL A 653 1.95 -17.45 -13.50
N VAL A 654 1.88 -18.41 -12.57
CA VAL A 654 3.05 -19.08 -12.01
C VAL A 654 3.82 -19.83 -13.09
N ARG A 655 3.11 -20.59 -13.94
CA ARG A 655 3.73 -21.33 -15.05
C ARG A 655 4.40 -20.40 -16.07
N LEU A 656 3.75 -19.30 -16.43
CA LEU A 656 4.33 -18.30 -17.33
C LEU A 656 5.61 -17.70 -16.76
N TYR A 657 5.60 -17.35 -15.48
CA TYR A 657 6.73 -16.73 -14.80
C TYR A 657 7.91 -17.68 -14.62
N ALA A 658 7.66 -18.88 -14.09
CA ALA A 658 8.70 -19.82 -13.68
C ALA A 658 9.23 -20.68 -14.82
N GLN A 659 8.46 -20.87 -15.90
CA GLN A 659 8.80 -21.82 -16.96
C GLN A 659 8.70 -21.21 -18.37
N THR A 660 7.50 -20.77 -18.80
CA THR A 660 7.26 -20.44 -20.22
C THR A 660 8.10 -19.27 -20.71
N LEU A 661 8.03 -18.11 -20.03
CA LEU A 661 8.76 -16.91 -20.46
C LEU A 661 10.28 -17.03 -20.30
N PRO A 662 10.83 -17.61 -19.21
CA PRO A 662 12.26 -17.87 -19.12
C PRO A 662 12.79 -18.74 -20.26
N GLN A 663 12.09 -19.83 -20.61
CA GLN A 663 12.47 -20.72 -21.71
C GLN A 663 12.43 -20.01 -23.07
N MET A 664 11.52 -19.06 -23.24
CA MET A 664 11.36 -18.32 -24.50
C MET A 664 12.35 -17.17 -24.67
N LEU A 665 12.60 -16.40 -23.61
CA LEU A 665 13.37 -15.15 -23.68
C LEU A 665 14.85 -15.34 -23.32
N GLY A 666 15.19 -16.48 -22.72
CA GLY A 666 16.51 -16.81 -22.19
C GLY A 666 16.71 -16.36 -20.74
N GLU A 667 17.80 -16.83 -20.14
CA GLU A 667 18.17 -16.47 -18.77
C GLU A 667 18.55 -14.99 -18.64
N GLY A 668 18.41 -14.44 -17.42
CA GLY A 668 18.78 -13.06 -17.11
C GLY A 668 17.77 -11.99 -17.58
N ARG A 669 16.66 -12.39 -18.19
CA ARG A 669 15.58 -11.48 -18.60
C ARG A 669 14.69 -11.09 -17.43
N GLU A 670 14.36 -9.81 -17.33
CA GLU A 670 13.44 -9.34 -16.30
C GLU A 670 11.99 -9.60 -16.70
N ILE A 671 11.38 -10.59 -16.04
CA ILE A 671 9.95 -10.88 -16.15
C ILE A 671 9.25 -10.29 -14.93
N GLN A 672 8.13 -9.59 -15.14
CA GLN A 672 7.36 -8.97 -14.07
C GLN A 672 5.89 -9.33 -14.17
N VAL A 673 5.30 -9.75 -13.04
CA VAL A 673 3.84 -9.82 -12.92
C VAL A 673 3.32 -8.48 -12.43
N LEU A 674 2.40 -7.87 -13.19
CA LEU A 674 1.76 -6.60 -12.88
C LEU A 674 0.26 -6.83 -12.67
N THR A 675 -0.20 -6.73 -11.43
CA THR A 675 -1.61 -6.95 -11.07
C THR A 675 -2.28 -5.64 -10.61
N PRO A 676 -3.58 -5.44 -10.88
CA PRO A 676 -4.33 -4.30 -10.34
C PRO A 676 -4.36 -4.23 -8.81
N MET A 677 -4.41 -5.37 -8.12
CA MET A 677 -4.76 -5.44 -6.69
C MET A 677 -3.70 -6.11 -5.82
N THR A 678 -3.70 -5.78 -4.52
CA THR A 678 -2.82 -6.43 -3.53
C THR A 678 -3.44 -7.71 -2.95
N LYS A 679 -4.77 -7.73 -2.76
CA LYS A 679 -5.54 -8.84 -2.17
C LYS A 679 -6.24 -9.67 -3.26
N GLY A 680 -6.66 -10.89 -2.92
CA GLY A 680 -7.34 -11.83 -3.83
C GLY A 680 -6.38 -12.90 -4.38
N SER A 681 -6.90 -13.92 -5.08
CA SER A 681 -6.06 -14.99 -5.65
C SER A 681 -5.10 -14.49 -6.73
N LEU A 682 -5.49 -13.46 -7.48
CA LEU A 682 -4.61 -12.75 -8.42
C LEU A 682 -3.98 -11.48 -7.85
N GLY A 683 -4.06 -11.28 -6.53
CA GLY A 683 -3.41 -10.17 -5.84
C GLY A 683 -1.91 -10.40 -5.64
N THR A 684 -1.13 -9.32 -5.49
CA THR A 684 0.33 -9.42 -5.32
C THR A 684 0.73 -10.35 -4.18
N ARG A 685 0.00 -10.35 -3.05
CA ARG A 685 0.33 -11.18 -1.88
C ARG A 685 0.29 -12.67 -2.20
N ASN A 686 -0.77 -13.13 -2.85
CA ASN A 686 -0.95 -14.53 -3.22
C ASN A 686 0.01 -14.93 -4.35
N LEU A 687 0.08 -14.11 -5.40
CA LEU A 687 0.96 -14.39 -6.54
C LEU A 687 2.43 -14.43 -6.15
N ASN A 688 2.90 -13.54 -5.28
CA ASN A 688 4.27 -13.59 -4.78
C ASN A 688 4.56 -14.90 -4.04
N MET A 689 3.64 -15.36 -3.18
CA MET A 689 3.79 -16.63 -2.47
C MET A 689 3.89 -17.80 -3.46
N LEU A 690 2.91 -17.93 -4.37
CA LEU A 690 2.86 -19.03 -5.34
C LEU A 690 4.08 -19.03 -6.28
N ILE A 691 4.48 -17.85 -6.78
CA ILE A 691 5.65 -17.72 -7.64
C ILE A 691 6.93 -18.04 -6.88
N GLN A 692 7.07 -17.57 -5.63
CA GLN A 692 8.23 -17.92 -4.81
C GLN A 692 8.33 -19.44 -4.62
N HIS A 693 7.23 -20.14 -4.33
CA HIS A 693 7.26 -21.60 -4.20
C HIS A 693 7.69 -22.32 -5.47
N ALA A 694 7.34 -21.79 -6.65
CA ALA A 694 7.70 -22.42 -7.93
C ALA A 694 9.08 -22.01 -8.45
N ALA A 695 9.41 -20.73 -8.41
CA ALA A 695 10.64 -20.16 -8.96
C ALA A 695 11.80 -20.13 -7.96
N ASN A 696 11.51 -20.15 -6.66
CA ASN A 696 12.51 -20.15 -5.59
C ASN A 696 12.11 -21.04 -4.40
N PRO A 697 11.96 -22.36 -4.61
CA PRO A 697 11.49 -23.29 -3.58
C PRO A 697 12.43 -23.32 -2.36
N ALA A 698 11.88 -23.68 -1.21
CA ALA A 698 12.67 -23.93 0.00
C ALA A 698 13.58 -25.15 -0.21
N ALA A 699 14.81 -25.08 0.30
CA ALA A 699 15.79 -26.16 0.26
C ALA A 699 16.64 -26.12 1.54
N GLU A 700 17.16 -27.27 1.96
CA GLU A 700 17.93 -27.39 3.22
C GLU A 700 19.15 -26.45 3.27
N ASN A 701 19.84 -26.28 2.13
CA ASN A 701 21.03 -25.44 2.01
C ASN A 701 20.73 -23.98 1.64
N LYS A 702 19.47 -23.53 1.82
CA LYS A 702 19.04 -22.19 1.41
C LYS A 702 18.51 -21.39 2.60
N PRO A 703 19.35 -20.52 3.19
CA PRO A 703 18.94 -19.73 4.35
C PRO A 703 17.72 -18.86 4.05
N GLN A 704 16.82 -18.76 5.02
CA GLN A 704 15.61 -17.95 4.95
C GLN A 704 15.29 -17.28 6.28
N ILE A 705 14.62 -16.14 6.23
CA ILE A 705 14.01 -15.46 7.37
C ILE A 705 12.49 -15.40 7.17
N THR A 706 11.74 -15.54 8.27
CA THR A 706 10.28 -15.41 8.27
C THR A 706 9.88 -14.10 8.96
N VAL A 707 9.05 -13.29 8.31
CA VAL A 707 8.54 -12.00 8.82
C VAL A 707 7.02 -11.94 8.64
N GLY A 708 6.30 -12.27 9.71
CA GLY A 708 4.86 -12.52 9.64
C GLY A 708 4.58 -13.70 8.72
N ASP A 709 3.67 -13.52 7.76
CA ASP A 709 3.31 -14.57 6.79
C ASP A 709 4.23 -14.62 5.56
N ARG A 710 5.38 -13.93 5.60
CA ARG A 710 6.28 -13.77 4.45
C ARG A 710 7.60 -14.46 4.73
N PHE A 711 8.12 -15.13 3.71
CA PHE A 711 9.43 -15.76 3.72
C PHE A 711 10.35 -14.95 2.81
N PHE A 712 11.55 -14.68 3.29
CA PHE A 712 12.62 -14.10 2.49
C PHE A 712 13.78 -15.08 2.41
N ARG A 713 14.13 -15.47 1.19
CA ARG A 713 15.13 -16.48 0.86
C ARG A 713 16.21 -15.87 0.00
N VAL A 714 17.41 -16.42 0.09
CA VAL A 714 18.49 -16.08 -0.85
C VAL A 714 17.98 -16.22 -2.29
N GLY A 715 18.24 -15.22 -3.14
CA GLY A 715 17.80 -15.19 -4.53
C GLY A 715 16.38 -14.63 -4.76
N ASP A 716 15.60 -14.35 -3.71
CA ASP A 716 14.30 -13.70 -3.87
C ASP A 716 14.44 -12.28 -4.44
N ARG A 717 13.44 -11.89 -5.23
CA ARG A 717 13.26 -10.50 -5.64
C ARG A 717 12.42 -9.77 -4.59
N VAL A 718 12.91 -8.63 -4.15
CA VAL A 718 12.26 -7.82 -3.11
C VAL A 718 12.13 -6.37 -3.53
N ILE A 719 11.12 -5.70 -2.97
CA ILE A 719 10.80 -4.30 -3.20
C ILE A 719 10.79 -3.56 -1.86
N GLN A 720 11.43 -2.39 -1.84
CA GLN A 720 11.40 -1.49 -0.68
C GLN A 720 10.03 -0.79 -0.61
N LYS A 721 9.36 -0.82 0.55
CA LYS A 721 8.01 -0.23 0.72
C LYS A 721 8.00 1.24 1.15
N ARG A 722 9.11 1.75 1.68
CA ARG A 722 9.24 3.11 2.24
C ARG A 722 10.64 3.63 1.99
N ASN A 723 10.80 4.94 1.84
CA ASN A 723 12.13 5.53 1.70
C ASN A 723 12.93 5.28 2.98
N ASN A 724 14.14 4.75 2.84
CA ASN A 724 15.09 4.58 3.92
C ASN A 724 16.37 5.31 3.53
N TYR A 725 16.53 6.51 4.08
CA TYR A 725 17.60 7.44 3.70
C TYR A 725 18.97 7.00 4.21
N ASP A 726 19.02 6.31 5.35
CA ASP A 726 20.28 5.76 5.91
C ASP A 726 20.88 4.71 4.98
N LEU A 727 20.03 3.86 4.38
CA LEU A 727 20.44 2.85 3.42
C LEU A 727 20.54 3.40 1.97
N GLU A 728 20.05 4.62 1.75
CA GLU A 728 19.82 5.27 0.45
C GLU A 728 19.03 4.39 -0.54
N VAL A 729 17.99 3.75 -0.04
CA VAL A 729 17.06 2.91 -0.82
C VAL A 729 15.66 3.51 -0.74
N PHE A 730 14.99 3.61 -1.89
CA PHE A 730 13.75 4.36 -2.02
C PHE A 730 12.55 3.43 -2.23
N ASN A 731 11.37 3.90 -1.86
CA ASN A 731 10.12 3.18 -2.09
C ASN A 731 9.97 2.84 -3.57
N GLY A 732 9.75 1.56 -3.88
CA GLY A 732 9.67 1.05 -5.23
C GLY A 732 10.96 0.43 -5.76
N ASP A 733 12.10 0.62 -5.09
CA ASP A 733 13.35 0.01 -5.53
C ASP A 733 13.28 -1.51 -5.40
N ILE A 734 13.55 -2.20 -6.53
CA ILE A 734 13.56 -3.65 -6.63
C ILE A 734 15.01 -4.14 -6.63
N GLY A 735 15.31 -5.05 -5.71
CA GLY A 735 16.60 -5.71 -5.56
C GLY A 735 16.48 -7.23 -5.48
N LYS A 736 17.62 -7.92 -5.43
CA LYS A 736 17.70 -9.37 -5.26
C LYS A 736 18.49 -9.72 -4.01
N ILE A 737 17.94 -10.60 -3.17
CA ILE A 737 18.62 -11.04 -1.95
C ILE A 737 19.87 -11.84 -2.33
N SER A 738 21.04 -11.41 -1.87
CA SER A 738 22.30 -12.11 -2.08
C SER A 738 22.65 -13.03 -0.91
N THR A 739 22.42 -12.60 0.33
CA THR A 739 22.68 -13.41 1.53
C THR A 739 21.62 -13.19 2.59
N VAL A 740 21.39 -14.21 3.42
CA VAL A 740 20.46 -14.19 4.55
C VAL A 740 21.16 -14.81 5.75
N ASN A 741 21.16 -14.11 6.88
CA ASN A 741 21.63 -14.62 8.16
C ASN A 741 20.42 -14.81 9.10
N PRO A 742 19.97 -16.07 9.31
CA PRO A 742 18.79 -16.35 10.12
C PRO A 742 19.02 -16.16 11.62
N VAL A 743 20.28 -16.14 12.09
CA VAL A 743 20.62 -15.97 13.51
C VAL A 743 20.49 -14.50 13.91
N ASP A 744 21.07 -13.62 13.10
CA ASP A 744 21.09 -12.18 13.37
C ASP A 744 19.91 -11.42 12.74
N PHE A 745 19.06 -12.13 11.99
CA PHE A 745 17.95 -11.56 11.22
C PHE A 745 18.40 -10.44 10.25
N THR A 746 19.57 -10.61 9.63
CA THR A 746 20.13 -9.66 8.67
C THR A 746 20.15 -10.21 7.25
N MET A 747 20.15 -9.32 6.27
CA MET A 747 20.11 -9.67 4.85
C MET A 747 20.97 -8.73 4.03
N LYS A 748 21.57 -9.23 2.95
CA LYS A 748 22.20 -8.37 1.94
C LYS A 748 21.39 -8.41 0.66
N ILE A 749 21.13 -7.24 0.10
CA ILE A 749 20.32 -7.08 -1.12
C ILE A 749 21.15 -6.38 -2.16
N ASN A 750 21.19 -6.96 -3.35
CA ASN A 750 21.83 -6.40 -4.52
C ASN A 750 20.82 -5.58 -5.33
N TYR A 751 21.02 -4.27 -5.37
CA TYR A 751 20.31 -3.30 -6.20
C TYR A 751 21.15 -2.95 -7.42
N GLY A 752 21.15 -3.81 -8.44
CA GLY A 752 21.82 -3.53 -9.72
C GLY A 752 23.35 -3.33 -9.63
N GLY A 753 24.01 -4.01 -8.71
CA GLY A 753 25.46 -3.94 -8.45
C GLY A 753 25.80 -3.36 -7.07
N ARG A 754 24.90 -2.56 -6.48
CA ARG A 754 25.06 -2.02 -5.12
C ARG A 754 24.55 -3.03 -4.10
N ILE A 755 25.43 -3.51 -3.22
CA ILE A 755 25.04 -4.38 -2.10
C ILE A 755 24.73 -3.51 -0.88
N VAL A 756 23.51 -3.64 -0.37
CA VAL A 756 23.03 -2.93 0.83
C VAL A 756 22.73 -3.96 1.91
N GLU A 757 23.17 -3.69 3.14
CA GLU A 757 22.96 -4.56 4.29
C GLU A 757 21.77 -4.07 5.11
N TYR A 758 20.84 -4.98 5.36
CA TYR A 758 19.59 -4.75 6.07
C TYR A 758 19.66 -5.40 7.44
N ASN A 759 19.42 -4.60 8.48
CA ASN A 759 19.22 -5.08 9.83
C ASN A 759 17.76 -5.54 10.06
N ARG A 760 17.48 -6.09 11.24
CA ARG A 760 16.15 -6.60 11.61
C ARG A 760 15.00 -5.60 11.38
N GLU A 761 15.24 -4.31 11.64
CA GLU A 761 14.22 -3.28 11.48
C GLU A 761 13.96 -2.95 10.01
N ALA A 762 15.04 -2.73 9.24
CA ALA A 762 14.97 -2.47 7.81
C ALA A 762 14.34 -3.62 7.02
N VAL A 763 14.55 -4.88 7.43
CA VAL A 763 13.91 -6.04 6.79
C VAL A 763 12.38 -5.95 6.84
N MET A 764 11.80 -5.35 7.87
CA MET A 764 10.33 -5.17 7.97
C MET A 764 9.78 -4.26 6.85
N GLU A 765 10.62 -3.41 6.27
CA GLU A 765 10.28 -2.46 5.21
C GLU A 765 10.28 -3.09 3.81
N LEU A 766 10.70 -4.35 3.68
CA LEU A 766 10.72 -5.08 2.41
C LEU A 766 9.41 -5.83 2.16
N ASP A 767 9.14 -6.12 0.89
CA ASP A 767 8.15 -7.11 0.44
C ASP A 767 8.69 -7.91 -0.75
N LEU A 768 8.04 -9.02 -1.12
CA LEU A 768 8.40 -9.75 -2.34
C LEU A 768 7.98 -8.97 -3.60
N ALA A 769 8.76 -9.13 -4.68
CA ALA A 769 8.62 -8.34 -5.92
C ALA A 769 8.42 -9.18 -7.20
N TYR A 770 8.13 -10.48 -7.09
CA TYR A 770 7.75 -11.30 -8.25
C TYR A 770 6.48 -10.75 -8.93
N ALA A 771 5.52 -10.34 -8.11
CA ALA A 771 4.32 -9.62 -8.49
C ALA A 771 4.24 -8.29 -7.75
N ILE A 772 4.03 -7.21 -8.50
CA ILE A 772 3.82 -5.86 -7.94
C ILE A 772 2.51 -5.28 -8.51
N THR A 773 1.99 -4.24 -7.85
CA THR A 773 0.83 -3.54 -8.40
C THR A 773 1.25 -2.69 -9.60
N ILE A 774 0.34 -2.48 -10.55
CA ILE A 774 0.63 -1.64 -11.73
C ILE A 774 1.07 -0.22 -11.29
N HIS A 775 0.45 0.35 -10.25
CA HIS A 775 0.88 1.64 -9.67
C HIS A 775 2.36 1.64 -9.23
N LYS A 776 2.81 0.58 -8.54
CA LYS A 776 4.20 0.45 -8.10
C LYS A 776 5.19 0.21 -9.24
N SER A 777 4.71 -0.06 -10.45
CA SER A 777 5.55 -0.24 -11.63
C SER A 777 5.81 1.05 -12.42
N GLN A 778 5.16 2.16 -12.07
CA GLN A 778 5.37 3.45 -12.75
C GLN A 778 6.86 3.84 -12.71
N GLY A 779 7.36 4.35 -13.83
CA GLY A 779 8.79 4.66 -14.01
C GLY A 779 9.73 3.45 -14.18
N SER A 780 9.21 2.21 -14.10
CA SER A 780 9.96 0.98 -14.42
C SER A 780 9.54 0.43 -15.79
N GLU A 781 10.38 -0.38 -16.41
CA GLU A 781 10.05 -1.18 -17.60
C GLU A 781 10.77 -2.52 -17.54
N PHE A 782 10.15 -3.57 -18.07
CA PHE A 782 10.62 -4.95 -17.98
C PHE A 782 10.71 -5.58 -19.37
N ASP A 783 11.60 -6.56 -19.55
CA ASP A 783 11.69 -7.30 -20.81
C ASP A 783 10.36 -7.99 -21.13
N ALA A 784 9.74 -8.62 -20.11
CA ALA A 784 8.42 -9.21 -20.25
C ALA A 784 7.48 -8.92 -19.08
N VAL A 785 6.20 -8.77 -19.40
CA VAL A 785 5.16 -8.45 -18.44
C VAL A 785 4.00 -9.44 -18.55
N ILE A 786 3.55 -9.95 -17.40
CA ILE A 786 2.31 -10.73 -17.28
C ILE A 786 1.26 -9.83 -16.61
N LEU A 787 0.11 -9.65 -17.27
CA LEU A 787 -0.99 -8.76 -16.83
C LEU A 787 -2.27 -9.57 -16.57
N PRO A 788 -2.53 -9.97 -15.31
CA PRO A 788 -3.79 -10.59 -14.95
C PRO A 788 -4.96 -9.59 -15.02
N VAL A 789 -5.94 -9.85 -15.89
CA VAL A 789 -7.15 -9.04 -16.13
C VAL A 789 -8.39 -9.92 -15.93
N ALA A 790 -8.84 -10.03 -14.69
CA ALA A 790 -9.97 -10.87 -14.28
C ALA A 790 -11.11 -10.06 -13.68
N THR A 791 -12.29 -10.68 -13.55
CA THR A 791 -13.50 -10.05 -13.00
C THR A 791 -13.35 -9.67 -11.52
N GLN A 792 -12.51 -10.37 -10.77
CA GLN A 792 -12.16 -9.98 -9.39
C GLN A 792 -11.55 -8.58 -9.30
N HIS A 793 -10.95 -8.09 -10.37
CA HIS A 793 -10.34 -6.77 -10.42
C HIS A 793 -11.35 -5.65 -10.73
N PHE A 794 -12.66 -5.94 -10.81
CA PHE A 794 -13.69 -5.03 -11.33
C PHE A 794 -13.58 -3.59 -10.83
N LYS A 795 -13.32 -3.40 -9.52
CA LYS A 795 -13.16 -2.07 -8.90
C LYS A 795 -11.96 -1.26 -9.39
N MET A 796 -11.03 -1.88 -10.11
CA MET A 796 -9.80 -1.27 -10.63
C MET A 796 -9.64 -1.45 -12.13
N LEU A 797 -10.62 -2.02 -12.84
CA LEU A 797 -10.57 -2.17 -14.29
C LEU A 797 -10.86 -0.82 -14.96
N TYR A 798 -9.81 -0.01 -15.11
CA TYR A 798 -9.84 1.27 -15.81
C TYR A 798 -8.82 1.30 -16.95
N ARG A 799 -9.12 2.08 -17.99
CA ARG A 799 -8.33 2.21 -19.21
C ARG A 799 -6.87 2.56 -18.94
N ASN A 800 -6.62 3.63 -18.17
CA ASN A 800 -5.28 4.14 -17.89
C ASN A 800 -4.45 3.12 -17.10
N LEU A 801 -5.08 2.30 -16.25
CA LEU A 801 -4.39 1.23 -15.51
C LEU A 801 -3.87 0.16 -16.46
N ILE A 802 -4.71 -0.35 -17.37
CA ILE A 802 -4.30 -1.38 -18.33
C ILE A 802 -3.29 -0.82 -19.33
N TYR A 803 -3.49 0.41 -19.81
CA TYR A 803 -2.54 1.12 -20.65
C TYR A 803 -1.16 1.25 -19.98
N THR A 804 -1.14 1.71 -18.72
CA THR A 804 0.11 1.85 -17.95
C THR A 804 0.80 0.51 -17.76
N GLY A 805 0.05 -0.55 -17.44
CA GLY A 805 0.60 -1.90 -17.28
C GLY A 805 1.18 -2.47 -18.58
N LEU A 806 0.48 -2.28 -19.71
CA LEU A 806 0.95 -2.75 -21.02
C LEU A 806 2.22 -2.02 -21.46
N THR A 807 2.30 -0.72 -21.24
CA THR A 807 3.46 0.11 -21.62
C THR A 807 4.71 -0.16 -20.78
N ARG A 808 4.62 -1.00 -19.72
CA ARG A 808 5.81 -1.48 -18.99
C ARG A 808 6.57 -2.59 -19.73
N ALA A 809 6.00 -3.19 -20.75
CA ALA A 809 6.62 -4.29 -21.49
C ALA A 809 7.50 -3.79 -22.64
N LYS A 810 8.76 -4.20 -22.67
CA LYS A 810 9.69 -3.88 -23.78
C LYS A 810 9.62 -4.88 -24.92
N LYS A 811 9.49 -6.18 -24.62
CA LYS A 811 9.62 -7.26 -25.62
C LYS A 811 8.44 -8.21 -25.67
N GLN A 812 7.84 -8.53 -24.52
CA GLN A 812 6.70 -9.44 -24.46
C GLN A 812 5.68 -8.98 -23.42
N ALA A 813 4.41 -8.90 -23.80
CA ALA A 813 3.28 -8.73 -22.90
C ALA A 813 2.34 -9.94 -23.02
N VAL A 814 1.90 -10.47 -21.88
CA VAL A 814 0.90 -11.54 -21.83
C VAL A 814 -0.25 -11.09 -20.93
N PHE A 815 -1.37 -10.75 -21.53
CA PHE A 815 -2.62 -10.63 -20.80
C PHE A 815 -3.14 -12.01 -20.41
N LEU A 816 -3.69 -12.12 -19.21
CA LEU A 816 -4.22 -13.38 -18.70
C LEU A 816 -5.53 -13.12 -17.99
N GLY A 817 -6.61 -13.78 -18.39
CA GLY A 817 -7.92 -13.61 -17.77
C GLY A 817 -9.05 -13.69 -18.77
N SER A 818 -10.13 -12.91 -18.56
CA SER A 818 -11.30 -12.96 -19.43
C SER A 818 -11.35 -11.79 -20.41
N ARG A 819 -11.72 -12.06 -21.66
CA ARG A 819 -11.96 -11.02 -22.68
C ARG A 819 -13.01 -10.01 -22.23
N LYS A 820 -14.01 -10.46 -21.47
CA LYS A 820 -15.03 -9.61 -20.85
C LYS A 820 -14.40 -8.59 -19.91
N SER A 821 -13.48 -9.01 -19.05
CA SER A 821 -12.74 -8.12 -18.14
C SER A 821 -11.89 -7.11 -18.90
N MET A 822 -11.21 -7.53 -19.97
CA MET A 822 -10.49 -6.61 -20.85
C MET A 822 -11.43 -5.56 -21.46
N GLY A 823 -12.58 -5.98 -21.99
CA GLY A 823 -13.58 -5.08 -22.56
C GLY A 823 -14.14 -4.08 -21.54
N LEU A 824 -14.40 -4.53 -20.31
CA LEU A 824 -14.81 -3.64 -19.21
C LEU A 824 -13.73 -2.60 -18.91
N ALA A 825 -12.47 -3.03 -18.80
CA ALA A 825 -11.37 -2.12 -18.48
C ALA A 825 -11.15 -1.04 -19.55
N VAL A 826 -11.19 -1.41 -20.83
CA VAL A 826 -10.96 -0.47 -21.94
C VAL A 826 -12.08 0.56 -22.07
N LYS A 827 -13.33 0.13 -21.86
CA LYS A 827 -14.51 1.01 -21.93
C LYS A 827 -14.61 1.94 -20.73
N ASN A 828 -14.11 1.51 -19.56
CA ASN A 828 -14.18 2.26 -18.32
C ASN A 828 -13.03 3.26 -18.21
N VAL A 829 -13.34 4.56 -18.27
CA VAL A 829 -12.40 5.60 -17.86
C VAL A 829 -12.49 5.71 -16.34
N ASP A 830 -11.38 5.97 -15.63
CA ASP A 830 -11.46 6.20 -14.18
C ASP A 830 -12.37 7.42 -13.93
N ASN A 831 -13.60 7.14 -13.48
CA ASN A 831 -14.64 8.14 -13.25
C ASN A 831 -14.39 8.95 -11.98
N ARG A 832 -13.36 8.63 -11.18
CA ARG A 832 -12.86 9.51 -10.12
C ARG A 832 -12.21 10.70 -10.79
N LYS A 833 -13.03 11.65 -11.25
CA LYS A 833 -12.57 12.95 -11.74
C LYS A 833 -11.80 13.60 -10.60
N ARG A 834 -10.47 13.62 -10.72
CA ARG A 834 -9.62 14.33 -9.78
C ARG A 834 -10.12 15.76 -9.64
N GLN A 835 -10.25 16.21 -8.41
CA GLN A 835 -10.78 17.52 -8.08
C GLN A 835 -9.61 18.46 -7.88
N THR A 836 -9.35 19.26 -8.90
CA THR A 836 -8.24 20.21 -9.00
C THR A 836 -8.76 21.48 -9.66
N CYS A 837 -8.30 22.63 -9.18
CA CYS A 837 -8.56 23.92 -9.80
C CYS A 837 -7.38 24.40 -10.64
N LEU A 838 -6.25 23.68 -10.60
CA LEU A 838 -5.01 24.07 -11.24
C LEU A 838 -5.19 24.46 -12.72
N LYS A 839 -5.89 23.65 -13.52
CA LYS A 839 -6.18 23.98 -14.94
C LYS A 839 -6.80 25.38 -15.10
N ALA A 840 -7.84 25.67 -14.31
CA ALA A 840 -8.56 26.93 -14.40
C ALA A 840 -7.73 28.11 -13.88
N LEU A 841 -6.87 27.88 -12.87
CA LEU A 841 -5.96 28.90 -12.36
C LEU A 841 -4.85 29.22 -13.37
N ILE A 842 -4.24 28.20 -13.99
CA ILE A 842 -3.23 28.38 -15.04
C ILE A 842 -3.83 29.14 -16.23
N ALA A 843 -5.05 28.78 -16.64
CA ALA A 843 -5.74 29.46 -17.74
C ALA A 843 -5.99 30.97 -17.51
N ARG A 844 -5.92 31.44 -16.25
CA ARG A 844 -6.12 32.85 -15.84
C ARG A 844 -4.82 33.64 -15.65
N MET A 845 -3.64 33.02 -15.82
CA MET A 845 -2.35 33.71 -15.70
C MET A 845 -2.28 34.93 -16.63
N GLU A 846 -1.68 36.02 -16.15
CA GLU A 846 -1.29 37.15 -16.99
C GLU A 846 0.02 36.80 -17.72
N VAL A 847 -0.09 36.41 -18.99
CA VAL A 847 1.08 36.11 -19.82
C VAL A 847 1.44 37.37 -20.59
N SER A 848 2.68 37.84 -20.51
CA SER A 848 3.12 38.99 -21.32
C SER A 848 3.11 38.62 -22.79
N GLU A 849 2.44 39.42 -23.63
CA GLU A 849 2.48 39.28 -25.10
C GLU A 849 3.91 39.23 -25.69
#